data_AF-A0A349VJJ0-F1
#
_entry.id   AF-A0A349VJJ0-F1
#
_cell.length_a   1.000
_cell.length_b   1.000
_cell.length_c   1.000
_cell.angle_alpha   90.00
_cell.angle_beta   90.00
_cell.angle_gamma   90.00
#
_symmetry.space_group_name_H-M   'P 1'
#
loop_
_entity.id
_entity.type
_entity.pdbx_description
1 polymer ?
#
loop_
_entity_poly.entity_id
_entity_poly.type
_entity_poly.pdbx_seq_one_letter_code
_entity_poly.pdbx_strand_id
1 'polypeptide(L)'
;MPKVSQSAAELPNSFALLLGYLNFSAGAFDVSAWKSINSLYAEFEPITANGEIVERSDTVDNVADALREALKRLHQTDPAFRDVGQAEGVLRIVFDNVLPAYRAFHSDLLEHQAIGAMERPFFLMAVFQAVLETGGPWEGQDNVLVEKTLRKINDYMGWRPVAVLENDQLSEPYSHERVRPLPIYRSGVGAAHGHFSRLVDQAIQILSEAPKELLQQADFELDLLTELSVDPRAFDFLHPAASRPNYLFGLWDPMCIDERGYYRRLVIQQATLEGILSWSAEAQPGVPVEELQQESAAVLAGVMLMASGLSGRGPGAVQSGLALADLLPRIAAYRDNFYRWLITRLPDNHRHRLEKEAQSLQQPFGGVRRHINMLLADRRARQVGSVTLASVLARLGRIDAAERLVGLVPAASARMLARITSRIVIAQGLARRGDEDSLERAVDTLSEAKDLLLRGIGCGALVDPWNILGFAGQFPLHEPGGEALPDSRVDDLIGSVGNLLECACMVWQRSCLESNKKISDQASSLVEELASWWDQYATTSVGGITYLSGLEMLQSAREVVAVLEERRATAPVPLSPVFWRDAVADFSSARTHAAAADALLQEKDFDAAMGLLVHWITLLEGDEIDHSGNSWLVAAHRWLRSALTDLSDSGCIRVRRFLELVEANTAGLTEMIDIAASGQEPLSRNTSETPLPDETDDDQIGADESVASAYESMVWQDSTDDGTDGGMLDVDLPAGATNPVVAVEEAADFLTGVIVMLRQTVVTGCLDAAAGRIHTAVAEIDSFVGWRQTLRRLRRAMVR
;
A
#
# COMPACT_ATOMS: atom_id res chain seq x y z
N MET A 1 -9.82 -72.96 25.58
CA MET A 1 -9.17 -72.72 24.27
C MET A 1 -8.84 -71.24 24.18
N PRO A 2 -7.60 -70.88 23.83
CA PRO A 2 -7.09 -69.52 23.95
C PRO A 2 -7.65 -68.60 22.87
N LYS A 3 -7.73 -67.31 23.21
CA LYS A 3 -8.06 -66.19 22.33
C LYS A 3 -7.16 -66.22 21.10
N VAL A 4 -7.77 -66.34 19.93
CA VAL A 4 -7.13 -66.07 18.64
C VAL A 4 -6.71 -64.60 18.66
N SER A 5 -5.40 -64.38 18.64
CA SER A 5 -4.78 -63.10 18.35
C SER A 5 -5.30 -62.61 17.00
N GLN A 6 -6.02 -61.49 17.01
CA GLN A 6 -6.25 -60.70 15.81
C GLN A 6 -4.88 -60.35 15.23
N SER A 7 -4.56 -60.94 14.08
CA SER A 7 -3.43 -60.54 13.25
C SER A 7 -3.55 -59.06 12.93
N ALA A 8 -2.42 -58.36 12.92
CA ALA A 8 -2.29 -57.01 12.40
C ALA A 8 -3.06 -56.90 11.07
N ALA A 9 -4.13 -56.10 11.06
CA ALA A 9 -4.84 -55.77 9.84
C ALA A 9 -3.81 -55.12 8.89
N GLU A 10 -3.64 -55.68 7.70
CA GLU A 10 -2.82 -55.09 6.64
C GLU A 10 -3.29 -53.64 6.45
N LEU A 11 -2.43 -52.68 6.81
CA LEU A 11 -2.69 -51.26 6.57
C LEU A 11 -2.97 -51.09 5.06
N PRO A 12 -4.04 -50.39 4.67
CA PRO A 12 -4.31 -50.11 3.27
C PRO A 12 -3.09 -49.43 2.64
N ASN A 13 -2.68 -49.88 1.46
CA ASN A 13 -1.58 -49.27 0.73
C ASN A 13 -1.97 -47.83 0.33
N SER A 14 -1.47 -46.82 1.05
CA SER A 14 -1.77 -45.40 0.83
C SER A 14 -1.54 -44.95 -0.60
N PHE A 15 -0.51 -45.48 -1.28
CA PHE A 15 -0.28 -45.22 -2.69
C PHE A 15 -1.43 -45.72 -3.57
N ALA A 16 -1.90 -46.95 -3.34
CA ALA A 16 -2.97 -47.55 -4.14
C ALA A 16 -4.31 -46.83 -3.93
N LEU A 17 -4.61 -46.40 -2.70
CA LEU A 17 -5.82 -45.62 -2.41
C LEU A 17 -5.81 -44.25 -3.11
N LEU A 18 -4.71 -43.50 -2.97
CA LEU A 18 -4.60 -42.19 -3.61
C LEU A 18 -4.59 -42.32 -5.13
N LEU A 19 -3.80 -43.22 -5.71
CA LEU A 19 -3.75 -43.41 -7.15
C LEU A 19 -5.08 -43.93 -7.71
N GLY A 20 -5.80 -44.77 -6.96
CA GLY A 20 -7.15 -45.18 -7.31
C GLY A 20 -8.13 -44.00 -7.34
N TYR A 21 -8.06 -43.12 -6.35
CA TYR A 21 -8.83 -41.87 -6.35
C TYR A 21 -8.49 -41.00 -7.58
N LEU A 22 -7.21 -40.77 -7.86
CA LEU A 22 -6.79 -39.98 -9.02
C LEU A 22 -7.23 -40.60 -10.35
N ASN A 23 -7.33 -41.92 -10.44
CA ASN A 23 -7.68 -42.61 -11.68
C ASN A 23 -9.18 -42.71 -11.95
N PHE A 24 -10.02 -42.79 -10.91
CA PHE A 24 -11.44 -43.11 -11.05
C PHE A 24 -12.40 -42.03 -10.54
N SER A 25 -11.91 -41.07 -9.75
CA SER A 25 -12.74 -39.99 -9.22
C SER A 25 -12.96 -38.88 -10.25
N ALA A 26 -14.12 -38.22 -10.18
CA ALA A 26 -14.39 -36.96 -10.85
C ALA A 26 -14.09 -35.74 -9.93
N GLY A 27 -13.34 -35.96 -8.85
CA GLY A 27 -12.96 -34.92 -7.89
C GLY A 27 -13.93 -34.75 -6.72
N ALA A 28 -14.79 -35.73 -6.43
CA ALA A 28 -15.58 -35.69 -5.19
C ALA A 28 -14.66 -35.78 -3.96
N PHE A 29 -15.06 -35.18 -2.83
CA PHE A 29 -14.29 -35.29 -1.58
C PHE A 29 -14.27 -36.74 -1.07
N ASP A 30 -13.08 -37.30 -0.87
CA ASP A 30 -12.88 -38.66 -0.34
C ASP A 30 -11.94 -38.63 0.87
N VAL A 31 -12.44 -39.00 2.05
CA VAL A 31 -11.68 -38.96 3.29
C VAL A 31 -10.46 -39.88 3.26
N SER A 32 -10.56 -41.04 2.59
CA SER A 32 -9.47 -42.02 2.55
C SER A 32 -8.31 -41.49 1.70
N ALA A 33 -8.60 -40.91 0.53
CA ALA A 33 -7.58 -40.31 -0.34
C ALA A 33 -6.84 -39.15 0.35
N TRP A 34 -7.58 -38.29 1.06
CA TRP A 34 -6.99 -37.19 1.83
C TRP A 34 -6.12 -37.67 3.00
N LYS A 35 -6.52 -38.76 3.68
CA LYS A 35 -5.65 -39.41 4.68
C LYS A 35 -4.41 -40.02 4.05
N SER A 36 -4.54 -40.64 2.89
CA SER A 36 -3.44 -41.30 2.18
C SER A 36 -2.33 -40.30 1.83
N ILE A 37 -2.64 -39.12 1.28
CA ILE A 37 -1.60 -38.13 0.99
C ILE A 37 -0.84 -37.68 2.25
N ASN A 38 -1.55 -37.62 3.38
CA ASN A 38 -0.99 -37.21 4.67
C ASN A 38 0.02 -38.25 5.16
N SER A 39 -0.34 -39.53 5.03
CA SER A 39 0.55 -40.64 5.31
C SER A 39 1.77 -40.68 4.38
N LEU A 40 1.61 -40.32 3.10
CA LEU A 40 2.73 -40.25 2.16
C LEU A 40 3.75 -39.20 2.56
N TYR A 41 3.32 -38.00 2.95
CA TYR A 41 4.25 -36.96 3.44
C TYR A 41 5.02 -37.42 4.68
N ALA A 42 4.36 -38.16 5.59
CA ALA A 42 5.00 -38.71 6.78
C ALA A 42 6.10 -39.76 6.50
N GLU A 43 6.15 -40.34 5.29
CA GLU A 43 7.23 -41.26 4.89
C GLU A 43 8.54 -40.51 4.56
N PHE A 44 8.46 -39.23 4.18
CA PHE A 44 9.60 -38.42 3.73
C PHE A 44 10.09 -37.40 4.76
N GLU A 45 9.24 -36.99 5.70
CA GLU A 45 9.55 -35.95 6.68
C GLU A 45 9.85 -36.56 8.06
N PRO A 46 11.06 -36.35 8.61
CA PRO A 46 11.44 -36.92 9.89
C PRO A 46 10.79 -36.19 11.06
N ILE A 47 10.65 -36.91 12.18
CA ILE A 47 10.14 -36.38 13.45
C ILE A 47 11.31 -36.23 14.43
N THR A 48 11.39 -35.07 15.10
CA THR A 48 12.41 -34.80 16.13
C THR A 48 12.16 -35.60 17.40
N ALA A 49 13.14 -35.62 18.32
CA ALA A 49 12.99 -36.26 19.63
C ALA A 49 11.82 -35.68 20.47
N ASN A 50 11.42 -34.44 20.20
CA ASN A 50 10.31 -33.76 20.88
C ASN A 50 8.95 -33.99 20.18
N GLY A 51 8.92 -34.79 19.11
CA GLY A 51 7.71 -35.09 18.34
C GLY A 51 7.35 -34.02 17.31
N GLU A 52 8.29 -33.15 16.92
CA GLU A 52 8.05 -32.10 15.92
C GLU A 52 8.39 -32.62 14.52
N ILE A 53 7.56 -32.29 13.54
CA ILE A 53 7.80 -32.66 12.13
C ILE A 53 8.76 -31.65 11.51
N VAL A 54 9.84 -32.13 10.90
CA VAL A 54 10.80 -31.30 10.16
C VAL A 54 10.44 -31.34 8.69
N GLU A 55 9.79 -30.28 8.22
CA GLU A 55 9.41 -30.12 6.82
C GLU A 55 10.64 -29.94 5.94
N ARG A 56 10.59 -30.48 4.72
CA ARG A 56 11.68 -30.36 3.73
C ARG A 56 11.19 -29.73 2.44
N SER A 57 12.07 -28.95 1.81
CA SER A 57 11.75 -28.24 0.57
C SER A 57 11.52 -29.16 -0.64
N ASP A 58 12.09 -30.37 -0.61
CA ASP A 58 12.06 -31.37 -1.68
C ASP A 58 11.00 -32.47 -1.44
N THR A 59 10.20 -32.39 -0.36
CA THR A 59 9.19 -33.42 -0.05
C THR A 59 8.19 -33.59 -1.20
N VAL A 60 7.75 -32.51 -1.83
CA VAL A 60 6.78 -32.57 -2.94
C VAL A 60 7.33 -33.35 -4.14
N ASP A 61 8.61 -33.17 -4.47
CA ASP A 61 9.26 -33.85 -5.58
C ASP A 61 9.42 -35.35 -5.28
N ASN A 62 9.83 -35.67 -4.05
CA ASN A 62 9.93 -37.06 -3.58
C ASN A 62 8.56 -37.77 -3.59
N VAL A 63 7.49 -37.09 -3.19
CA VAL A 63 6.11 -37.60 -3.26
C VAL A 63 5.68 -37.81 -4.71
N ALA A 64 6.00 -36.87 -5.61
CA ALA A 64 5.67 -36.97 -7.03
C ALA A 64 6.33 -38.20 -7.66
N ASP A 65 7.63 -38.40 -7.41
CA ASP A 65 8.40 -39.53 -7.95
C ASP A 65 7.91 -40.86 -7.38
N ALA A 66 7.62 -40.91 -6.09
CA ALA A 66 7.08 -42.10 -5.45
C ALA A 66 5.68 -42.47 -5.98
N LEU A 67 4.82 -41.48 -6.25
CA LEU A 67 3.50 -41.70 -6.87
C LEU A 67 3.63 -42.22 -8.31
N ARG A 68 4.53 -41.64 -9.11
CA ARG A 68 4.81 -42.09 -10.48
C ARG A 68 5.35 -43.52 -10.50
N GLU A 69 6.26 -43.86 -9.59
CA GLU A 69 6.79 -45.21 -9.49
C GLU A 69 5.74 -46.21 -9.01
N ALA A 70 4.94 -45.85 -8.00
CA ALA A 70 3.86 -46.68 -7.51
C ALA A 70 2.80 -46.93 -8.59
N LEU A 71 2.45 -45.92 -9.40
CA LEU A 71 1.51 -46.08 -10.52
C LEU A 71 2.04 -47.07 -11.57
N LYS A 72 3.34 -46.98 -11.93
CA LYS A 72 3.98 -47.94 -12.84
C LYS A 72 3.93 -49.37 -12.30
N ARG A 73 4.17 -49.55 -11.01
CA ARG A 73 4.09 -50.87 -10.35
C ARG A 73 2.65 -51.39 -10.36
N LEU A 74 1.67 -50.57 -9.96
CA LEU A 74 0.26 -50.96 -9.93
C LEU A 74 -0.29 -51.31 -11.31
N HIS A 75 0.10 -50.57 -12.36
CA HIS A 75 -0.26 -50.88 -13.74
C HIS A 75 0.20 -52.29 -14.18
N GLN A 76 1.34 -52.76 -13.65
CA GLN A 76 1.87 -54.09 -13.94
C GLN A 76 1.27 -55.20 -13.08
N THR A 77 0.91 -54.90 -11.83
CA THR A 77 0.56 -55.93 -10.83
C THR A 77 -0.93 -56.03 -10.52
N ASP A 78 -1.70 -54.95 -10.69
CA ASP A 78 -3.10 -54.86 -10.29
C ASP A 78 -4.03 -54.69 -11.51
N PRO A 79 -4.94 -55.65 -11.77
CA PRO A 79 -5.92 -55.56 -12.86
C PRO A 79 -6.81 -54.31 -12.82
N ALA A 80 -7.04 -53.72 -11.65
CA ALA A 80 -7.81 -52.49 -11.52
C ALA A 80 -7.12 -51.31 -12.23
N PHE A 81 -5.79 -51.29 -12.26
CA PHE A 81 -4.97 -50.25 -12.88
C PHE A 81 -4.60 -50.59 -14.33
N ARG A 82 -5.45 -51.33 -15.05
CA ARG A 82 -5.19 -51.65 -16.46
C ARG A 82 -5.20 -50.42 -17.36
N ASP A 83 -6.07 -49.45 -17.07
CA ASP A 83 -6.08 -48.13 -17.71
C ASP A 83 -5.68 -47.10 -16.66
N VAL A 84 -4.58 -46.40 -16.89
CA VAL A 84 -4.01 -45.39 -15.97
C VAL A 84 -3.94 -44.00 -16.61
N GLY A 85 -4.54 -43.81 -17.80
CA GLY A 85 -4.39 -42.58 -18.56
C GLY A 85 -4.84 -41.34 -17.78
N GLN A 86 -5.89 -41.46 -16.97
CA GLN A 86 -6.34 -40.39 -16.09
C GLN A 86 -5.32 -40.11 -14.98
N ALA A 87 -4.90 -41.11 -14.20
CA ALA A 87 -3.94 -40.89 -13.11
C ALA A 87 -2.60 -40.35 -13.64
N GLU A 88 -2.09 -40.87 -14.75
CA GLU A 88 -0.85 -40.40 -15.38
C GLU A 88 -0.98 -38.94 -15.85
N GLY A 89 -2.09 -38.61 -16.52
CA GLY A 89 -2.37 -37.24 -16.96
C GLY A 89 -2.51 -36.27 -15.78
N VAL A 90 -3.25 -36.64 -14.73
CA VAL A 90 -3.45 -35.82 -13.54
C VAL A 90 -2.13 -35.57 -12.80
N LEU A 91 -1.29 -36.60 -12.61
CA LEU A 91 0.04 -36.43 -12.00
C LEU A 91 0.92 -35.50 -12.83
N ARG A 92 0.97 -35.67 -14.16
CA ARG A 92 1.70 -34.77 -15.07
C ARG A 92 1.21 -33.34 -14.92
N ILE A 93 -0.10 -33.12 -15.05
CA ILE A 93 -0.67 -31.77 -15.04
C ILE A 93 -0.44 -31.07 -13.69
N VAL A 94 -0.65 -31.76 -12.57
CA VAL A 94 -0.45 -31.16 -11.24
C VAL A 94 1.00 -30.80 -11.00
N PHE A 95 1.91 -31.77 -11.11
CA PHE A 95 3.32 -31.56 -10.73
C PHE A 95 4.10 -30.74 -11.75
N ASP A 96 3.87 -30.95 -13.05
CA ASP A 96 4.70 -30.35 -14.09
C ASP A 96 4.13 -29.02 -14.61
N ASN A 97 2.82 -28.78 -14.46
CA ASN A 97 2.17 -27.58 -14.99
C ASN A 97 1.51 -26.69 -13.93
N VAL A 98 0.58 -27.22 -13.11
CA VAL A 98 -0.21 -26.41 -12.18
C VAL A 98 0.63 -25.85 -11.03
N LEU A 99 1.47 -26.65 -10.38
CA LEU A 99 2.31 -26.16 -9.27
C LEU A 99 3.30 -25.07 -9.73
N PRO A 100 4.05 -25.24 -10.84
CA PRO A 100 4.88 -24.16 -11.38
C PRO A 100 4.08 -22.93 -11.80
N ALA A 101 2.91 -23.12 -12.43
CA ALA A 101 2.06 -22.00 -12.83
C ALA A 101 1.48 -21.25 -11.63
N TYR A 102 1.14 -21.93 -10.53
CA TYR A 102 0.69 -21.29 -9.30
C TYR A 102 1.80 -20.43 -8.67
N ARG A 103 3.03 -20.94 -8.62
CA ARG A 103 4.20 -20.17 -8.16
C ARG A 103 4.45 -18.93 -9.02
N ALA A 104 4.35 -19.08 -10.35
CA ALA A 104 4.53 -17.96 -11.28
C ALA A 104 3.40 -16.93 -11.16
N PHE A 105 2.15 -17.38 -11.02
CA PHE A 105 0.99 -16.51 -10.86
C PHE A 105 1.06 -15.67 -9.57
N HIS A 106 1.63 -16.24 -8.51
CA HIS A 106 1.76 -15.62 -7.20
C HIS A 106 3.18 -15.12 -6.89
N SER A 107 4.03 -14.92 -7.90
CA SER A 107 5.45 -14.61 -7.69
C SER A 107 5.69 -13.30 -6.93
N ASP A 108 4.83 -12.30 -7.13
CA ASP A 108 4.93 -11.01 -6.41
C ASP A 108 4.36 -11.13 -4.97
N LEU A 109 3.17 -11.73 -4.84
CA LEU A 109 2.42 -11.80 -3.60
C LEU A 109 3.05 -12.75 -2.57
N LEU A 110 3.52 -13.90 -3.03
CA LEU A 110 4.05 -14.99 -2.20
C LEU A 110 5.58 -15.13 -2.27
N GLU A 111 6.30 -14.12 -2.78
CA GLU A 111 7.77 -14.13 -2.89
C GLU A 111 8.50 -14.50 -1.59
N HIS A 112 7.90 -14.13 -0.44
CA HIS A 112 8.46 -14.38 0.89
C HIS A 112 8.35 -15.84 1.36
N GLN A 113 7.52 -16.65 0.70
CA GLN A 113 7.33 -18.06 1.07
C GLN A 113 8.56 -18.88 0.68
N ALA A 114 9.00 -19.74 1.60
CA ALA A 114 10.10 -20.64 1.32
C ALA A 114 9.70 -21.73 0.30
N ILE A 115 10.69 -22.24 -0.43
CA ILE A 115 10.48 -23.36 -1.36
C ILE A 115 9.96 -24.57 -0.56
N GLY A 116 8.84 -25.16 -0.99
CA GLY A 116 8.19 -26.30 -0.34
C GLY A 116 7.24 -25.93 0.80
N ALA A 117 7.13 -24.65 1.18
CA ALA A 117 6.23 -24.20 2.25
C ALA A 117 4.75 -24.26 1.82
N MET A 118 4.47 -24.09 0.52
CA MET A 118 3.10 -24.08 -0.02
C MET A 118 2.62 -25.49 -0.39
N GLU A 119 3.50 -26.32 -0.93
CA GLU A 119 3.19 -27.66 -1.46
C GLU A 119 3.07 -28.70 -0.33
N ARG A 120 2.15 -28.43 0.59
CA ARG A 120 1.78 -29.27 1.74
C ARG A 120 0.67 -30.25 1.33
N PRO A 121 0.47 -31.37 2.05
CA PRO A 121 -0.37 -32.49 1.58
C PRO A 121 -1.81 -32.08 1.24
N PHE A 122 -2.44 -31.25 2.07
CA PHE A 122 -3.82 -30.84 1.83
C PHE A 122 -3.96 -29.74 0.77
N PHE A 123 -2.94 -28.90 0.58
CA PHE A 123 -2.89 -28.01 -0.58
C PHE A 123 -2.80 -28.84 -1.86
N LEU A 124 -1.92 -29.84 -1.89
CA LEU A 124 -1.78 -30.73 -3.03
C LEU A 124 -3.07 -31.52 -3.33
N MET A 125 -3.81 -31.99 -2.31
CA MET A 125 -5.14 -32.57 -2.55
C MET A 125 -6.17 -31.58 -3.07
N ALA A 126 -6.18 -30.34 -2.59
CA ALA A 126 -7.07 -29.32 -3.13
C ALA A 126 -6.78 -29.08 -4.63
N VAL A 127 -5.50 -29.09 -5.03
CA VAL A 127 -5.10 -29.00 -6.43
C VAL A 127 -5.52 -30.23 -7.23
N PHE A 128 -5.27 -31.45 -6.74
CA PHE A 128 -5.74 -32.67 -7.40
C PHE A 128 -7.26 -32.67 -7.57
N GLN A 129 -8.00 -32.29 -6.52
CA GLN A 129 -9.45 -32.20 -6.57
C GLN A 129 -9.91 -31.19 -7.63
N ALA A 130 -9.32 -29.99 -7.66
CA ALA A 130 -9.67 -28.97 -8.65
C ALA A 130 -9.38 -29.39 -10.10
N VAL A 131 -8.25 -30.08 -10.35
CA VAL A 131 -7.92 -30.66 -11.65
C VAL A 131 -8.94 -31.71 -12.07
N LEU A 132 -9.28 -32.64 -11.16
CA LEU A 132 -10.26 -33.70 -11.41
C LEU A 132 -11.66 -33.14 -11.68
N GLU A 133 -12.11 -32.16 -10.90
CA GLU A 133 -13.41 -31.51 -11.07
C GLU A 133 -13.49 -30.65 -12.35
N THR A 134 -12.35 -30.16 -12.86
CA THR A 134 -12.31 -29.46 -14.15
C THR A 134 -12.53 -30.43 -15.31
N GLY A 135 -12.12 -31.69 -15.14
CA GLY A 135 -12.29 -32.79 -16.10
C GLY A 135 -11.30 -32.74 -17.27
N GLY A 136 -11.14 -33.87 -17.97
CA GLY A 136 -10.23 -33.99 -19.12
C GLY A 136 -10.56 -33.06 -20.31
N PRO A 137 -9.78 -33.12 -21.40
CA PRO A 137 -8.91 -34.23 -21.79
C PRO A 137 -7.61 -34.31 -20.97
N TRP A 138 -7.17 -35.54 -20.68
CA TRP A 138 -5.92 -35.83 -19.95
C TRP A 138 -4.68 -35.82 -20.87
N GLU A 139 -4.91 -35.62 -22.18
CA GLU A 139 -3.90 -35.48 -23.22
C GLU A 139 -4.16 -34.21 -24.05
N GLY A 140 -3.19 -33.30 -24.07
CA GLY A 140 -3.29 -32.03 -24.79
C GLY A 140 -4.19 -31.01 -24.08
N GLN A 141 -4.02 -29.73 -24.43
CA GLN A 141 -4.73 -28.58 -23.83
C GLN A 141 -4.43 -28.30 -22.35
N ASP A 142 -3.31 -28.80 -21.83
CA ASP A 142 -2.88 -28.60 -20.44
C ASP A 142 -2.95 -27.12 -20.00
N ASN A 143 -2.60 -26.16 -20.88
CA ASN A 143 -2.67 -24.71 -20.57
C ASN A 143 -4.08 -24.24 -20.17
N VAL A 144 -5.12 -24.68 -20.87
CA VAL A 144 -6.52 -24.29 -20.58
C VAL A 144 -6.97 -24.90 -19.26
N LEU A 145 -6.56 -26.14 -18.98
CA LEU A 145 -6.86 -26.81 -17.73
C LEU A 145 -6.17 -26.11 -16.54
N VAL A 146 -4.91 -25.73 -16.71
CA VAL A 146 -4.13 -24.99 -15.71
C VAL A 146 -4.82 -23.66 -15.39
N GLU A 147 -5.20 -22.88 -16.41
CA GLU A 147 -5.87 -21.59 -16.20
C GLU A 147 -7.21 -21.76 -15.44
N LYS A 148 -8.04 -22.73 -15.84
CA LYS A 148 -9.30 -23.04 -15.13
C LYS A 148 -9.05 -23.49 -13.69
N THR A 149 -8.03 -24.31 -13.48
CA THR A 149 -7.64 -24.81 -12.15
C THR A 149 -7.20 -23.65 -11.26
N LEU A 150 -6.33 -22.76 -11.76
CA LEU A 150 -5.85 -21.58 -11.02
C LEU A 150 -7.02 -20.67 -10.61
N ARG A 151 -7.93 -20.36 -11.54
CA ARG A 151 -9.14 -19.56 -11.24
C ARG A 151 -10.02 -20.20 -10.16
N LYS A 152 -10.05 -21.54 -10.10
CA LYS A 152 -10.88 -22.29 -9.16
C LYS A 152 -10.26 -22.37 -7.76
N ILE A 153 -8.95 -22.60 -7.66
CA ILE A 153 -8.28 -22.72 -6.36
C ILE A 153 -8.03 -21.36 -5.69
N ASN A 154 -7.85 -20.29 -6.47
CA ASN A 154 -7.71 -18.93 -5.97
C ASN A 154 -9.08 -18.36 -5.56
N ASP A 155 -9.59 -18.86 -4.43
CA ASP A 155 -10.96 -18.66 -3.97
C ASP A 155 -11.06 -17.82 -2.69
N TYR A 156 -9.94 -17.34 -2.14
CA TYR A 156 -9.90 -16.58 -0.89
C TYR A 156 -9.26 -15.21 -1.06
N MET A 157 -9.86 -14.19 -0.42
CA MET A 157 -9.39 -12.81 -0.46
C MET A 157 -9.06 -12.21 0.92
N GLY A 158 -9.66 -12.72 1.99
CA GLY A 158 -9.65 -12.03 3.29
C GLY A 158 -10.54 -10.79 3.32
N TRP A 159 -10.22 -9.84 4.20
CA TRP A 159 -10.99 -8.59 4.32
C TRP A 159 -10.54 -7.58 3.25
N ARG A 160 -11.38 -7.40 2.22
CA ARG A 160 -11.17 -6.48 1.10
C ARG A 160 -12.47 -5.74 0.82
N PRO A 161 -12.62 -4.49 1.32
CA PRO A 161 -13.75 -3.64 0.95
C PRO A 161 -13.77 -3.44 -0.57
N VAL A 162 -14.95 -3.52 -1.18
CA VAL A 162 -15.13 -3.38 -2.63
C VAL A 162 -15.89 -2.09 -2.92
N ALA A 163 -15.29 -1.20 -3.71
CA ALA A 163 -15.93 0.02 -4.17
C ALA A 163 -17.15 -0.31 -5.04
N VAL A 164 -18.29 0.31 -4.72
CA VAL A 164 -19.51 0.28 -5.55
C VAL A 164 -19.62 1.64 -6.22
N LEU A 165 -19.53 1.69 -7.55
CA LEU A 165 -19.63 2.92 -8.31
C LEU A 165 -21.11 3.27 -8.62
N GLU A 166 -21.39 4.53 -8.95
CA GLU A 166 -22.76 5.04 -9.20
C GLU A 166 -23.55 4.32 -10.31
N ASN A 167 -22.86 3.61 -11.20
CA ASN A 167 -23.46 2.79 -12.26
C ASN A 167 -23.79 1.35 -11.80
N ASP A 168 -23.81 1.09 -10.49
CA ASP A 168 -23.93 -0.23 -9.86
C ASP A 168 -22.87 -1.25 -10.33
N GLN A 169 -21.78 -0.79 -10.96
CA GLN A 169 -20.64 -1.65 -11.25
C GLN A 169 -19.79 -1.78 -9.99
N LEU A 170 -19.72 -3.01 -9.48
CA LEU A 170 -18.75 -3.40 -8.48
C LEU A 170 -17.36 -3.38 -9.13
N SER A 171 -16.37 -2.76 -8.48
CA SER A 171 -14.97 -3.05 -8.82
C SER A 171 -14.73 -4.52 -8.50
N GLU A 172 -14.80 -5.41 -9.50
CA GLU A 172 -14.54 -6.81 -9.27
C GLU A 172 -13.08 -6.97 -8.79
N PRO A 173 -12.84 -7.66 -7.66
CA PRO A 173 -11.49 -7.87 -7.19
C PRO A 173 -10.62 -8.54 -8.24
N TYR A 174 -9.37 -8.10 -8.36
CA TYR A 174 -8.45 -8.65 -9.36
C TYR A 174 -8.17 -10.13 -9.09
N SER A 175 -7.95 -10.89 -10.16
CA SER A 175 -7.69 -12.33 -10.05
C SER A 175 -6.43 -12.66 -9.25
N HIS A 176 -5.42 -11.79 -9.28
CA HIS A 176 -4.16 -11.96 -8.55
C HIS A 176 -4.24 -11.54 -7.08
N GLU A 177 -5.32 -10.87 -6.64
CA GLU A 177 -5.58 -10.63 -5.19
C GLU A 177 -6.01 -11.93 -4.48
N ARG A 178 -6.63 -12.85 -5.23
CA ARG A 178 -7.17 -14.10 -4.70
C ARG A 178 -6.10 -15.17 -4.59
N VAL A 179 -6.08 -15.90 -3.48
CA VAL A 179 -5.13 -16.98 -3.23
C VAL A 179 -5.86 -18.25 -2.79
N ARG A 180 -5.26 -19.42 -2.96
CA ARG A 180 -5.71 -20.64 -2.28
C ARG A 180 -5.15 -20.63 -0.85
N PRO A 181 -5.98 -20.55 0.20
CA PRO A 181 -5.47 -20.65 1.56
C PRO A 181 -4.99 -22.09 1.81
N LEU A 182 -3.95 -22.24 2.64
CA LEU A 182 -3.30 -23.52 2.89
C LEU A 182 -4.10 -24.33 3.91
N PRO A 183 -4.75 -25.45 3.52
CA PRO A 183 -5.56 -26.20 4.47
C PRO A 183 -4.66 -26.93 5.46
N ILE A 184 -4.91 -26.71 6.74
CA ILE A 184 -4.18 -27.33 7.86
C ILE A 184 -5.06 -28.29 8.67
N TYR A 185 -6.38 -28.29 8.44
CA TYR A 185 -7.29 -29.32 8.94
C TYR A 185 -8.49 -29.49 8.01
N ARG A 186 -8.97 -30.73 7.89
CA ARG A 186 -10.19 -31.09 7.15
C ARG A 186 -11.07 -32.01 7.98
N SER A 187 -12.37 -31.72 7.98
CA SER A 187 -13.37 -32.54 8.68
C SER A 187 -13.34 -33.99 8.18
N GLY A 188 -13.38 -34.94 9.11
CA GLY A 188 -13.26 -36.38 8.85
C GLY A 188 -11.83 -36.89 8.57
N VAL A 189 -10.90 -36.00 8.21
CA VAL A 189 -9.50 -36.34 7.90
C VAL A 189 -8.60 -36.11 9.12
N GLY A 190 -8.66 -34.94 9.75
CA GLY A 190 -7.76 -34.51 10.83
C GLY A 190 -6.83 -33.37 10.40
N ALA A 191 -5.78 -33.08 11.18
CA ALA A 191 -4.78 -32.09 10.80
C ALA A 191 -3.88 -32.56 9.65
N ALA A 192 -3.42 -31.59 8.85
CA ALA A 192 -2.42 -31.80 7.81
C ALA A 192 -1.07 -32.13 8.43
N HIS A 193 -0.32 -33.02 7.79
CA HIS A 193 1.04 -33.37 8.15
C HIS A 193 1.96 -32.16 7.92
N GLY A 194 2.69 -31.81 8.96
CA GLY A 194 3.55 -30.64 9.00
C GLY A 194 3.74 -30.12 10.41
N HIS A 195 4.50 -29.05 10.54
CA HIS A 195 4.90 -28.49 11.84
C HIS A 195 3.70 -28.00 12.68
N PHE A 196 2.57 -27.66 12.06
CA PHE A 196 1.33 -27.30 12.75
C PHE A 196 0.44 -28.49 13.15
N SER A 197 0.73 -29.71 12.70
CA SER A 197 -0.16 -30.88 12.84
C SER A 197 -0.63 -31.10 14.27
N ARG A 198 0.32 -31.23 15.21
CA ARG A 198 0.03 -31.48 16.63
C ARG A 198 -0.74 -30.33 17.28
N LEU A 199 -0.37 -29.09 16.97
CA LEU A 199 -1.02 -27.89 17.49
C LEU A 199 -2.49 -27.85 17.08
N VAL A 200 -2.77 -28.11 15.80
CA VAL A 200 -4.12 -28.08 15.24
C VAL A 200 -4.96 -29.24 15.77
N ASP A 201 -4.43 -30.47 15.78
CA ASP A 201 -5.15 -31.63 16.31
C ASP A 201 -5.56 -31.42 17.78
N GLN A 202 -4.65 -30.92 18.62
CA GLN A 202 -4.96 -30.64 20.02
C GLN A 202 -5.98 -29.50 20.18
N ALA A 203 -5.90 -28.44 19.36
CA ALA A 203 -6.88 -27.35 19.41
C ALA A 203 -8.28 -27.81 19.02
N ILE A 204 -8.40 -28.63 17.97
CA ILE A 204 -9.67 -29.24 17.54
C ILE A 204 -10.21 -30.17 18.63
N GLN A 205 -9.35 -30.96 19.28
CA GLN A 205 -9.77 -31.80 20.41
C GLN A 205 -10.33 -30.95 21.56
N ILE A 206 -9.65 -29.89 21.96
CA ILE A 206 -10.11 -28.96 23.01
C ILE A 206 -11.49 -28.38 22.66
N LEU A 207 -11.69 -27.94 21.42
CA LEU A 207 -12.98 -27.42 20.95
C LEU A 207 -14.07 -28.49 20.95
N SER A 208 -13.74 -29.75 20.64
CA SER A 208 -14.71 -30.85 20.64
C SER A 208 -15.21 -31.22 22.05
N GLU A 209 -14.38 -30.98 23.07
CA GLU A 209 -14.69 -31.24 24.48
C GLU A 209 -15.35 -30.04 25.18
N ALA A 210 -15.34 -28.86 24.54
CA ALA A 210 -15.87 -27.62 25.10
C ALA A 210 -17.41 -27.62 25.21
N PRO A 211 -17.98 -27.03 26.29
CA PRO A 211 -19.41 -26.83 26.42
C PRO A 211 -19.99 -26.08 25.22
N LYS A 212 -21.07 -26.61 24.64
CA LYS A 212 -21.70 -26.04 23.45
C LYS A 212 -22.16 -24.60 23.69
N GLU A 213 -22.60 -24.29 24.91
CA GLU A 213 -23.06 -22.96 25.32
C GLU A 213 -21.92 -21.93 25.32
N LEU A 214 -20.67 -22.35 25.51
CA LEU A 214 -19.50 -21.46 25.40
C LEU A 214 -19.15 -21.20 23.93
N LEU A 215 -19.19 -22.23 23.08
CA LEU A 215 -18.91 -22.09 21.64
C LEU A 215 -19.98 -21.24 20.94
N GLN A 216 -21.25 -21.40 21.32
CA GLN A 216 -22.37 -20.62 20.80
C GLN A 216 -22.26 -19.11 21.09
N GLN A 217 -21.59 -18.70 22.17
CA GLN A 217 -21.34 -17.28 22.44
C GLN A 217 -20.40 -16.64 21.40
N ALA A 218 -19.57 -17.44 20.74
CA ALA A 218 -18.68 -17.02 19.66
C ALA A 218 -19.28 -17.26 18.27
N ASP A 219 -20.57 -17.61 18.19
CA ASP A 219 -21.22 -18.11 16.97
C ASP A 219 -20.37 -19.21 16.29
N PHE A 220 -19.79 -20.11 17.08
CA PHE A 220 -18.92 -21.17 16.58
C PHE A 220 -19.54 -22.55 16.80
N GLU A 221 -19.60 -23.34 15.74
CA GLU A 221 -20.03 -24.75 15.79
C GLU A 221 -18.99 -25.61 15.07
N LEU A 222 -18.33 -26.51 15.80
CA LEU A 222 -17.24 -27.32 15.25
C LEU A 222 -17.72 -28.23 14.11
N ASP A 223 -18.95 -28.75 14.20
CA ASP A 223 -19.55 -29.59 13.16
C ASP A 223 -19.76 -28.83 11.83
N LEU A 224 -19.78 -27.49 11.86
CA LEU A 224 -19.89 -26.67 10.67
C LEU A 224 -18.54 -26.42 9.98
N LEU A 225 -17.43 -26.51 10.71
CA LEU A 225 -16.08 -26.32 10.22
C LEU A 225 -15.67 -27.49 9.32
N THR A 226 -15.66 -27.27 8.00
CA THR A 226 -15.19 -28.28 7.03
C THR A 226 -13.69 -28.16 6.79
N GLU A 227 -13.16 -26.95 6.87
CA GLU A 227 -11.77 -26.61 6.59
C GLU A 227 -11.25 -25.54 7.54
N LEU A 228 -10.08 -25.79 8.13
CA LEU A 228 -9.26 -24.74 8.74
C LEU A 228 -8.04 -24.53 7.86
N SER A 229 -7.78 -23.29 7.48
CA SER A 229 -6.70 -22.93 6.58
C SER A 229 -5.86 -21.78 7.11
N VAL A 230 -4.66 -21.64 6.56
CA VAL A 230 -3.76 -20.52 6.80
C VAL A 230 -3.77 -19.61 5.60
N ASP A 231 -3.82 -18.30 5.82
CA ASP A 231 -3.54 -17.31 4.77
C ASP A 231 -2.04 -17.32 4.46
N PRO A 232 -1.62 -17.74 3.25
CA PRO A 232 -0.21 -17.81 2.87
C PRO A 232 0.39 -16.43 2.59
N ARG A 233 -0.42 -15.36 2.56
CA ARG A 233 0.10 -14.02 2.36
C ARG A 233 0.79 -13.56 3.64
N ALA A 234 1.83 -12.76 3.48
CA ALA A 234 2.47 -12.12 4.61
C ALA A 234 1.48 -11.18 5.30
N PHE A 235 1.41 -11.24 6.64
CA PHE A 235 0.65 -10.26 7.39
C PHE A 235 1.37 -8.90 7.32
N ASP A 236 0.76 -7.95 6.63
CA ASP A 236 1.27 -6.58 6.51
C ASP A 236 0.75 -5.71 7.66
N PHE A 237 1.62 -5.36 8.62
CA PHE A 237 1.25 -4.50 9.75
C PHE A 237 1.00 -3.03 9.38
N LEU A 238 1.36 -2.62 8.16
CA LEU A 238 1.11 -1.28 7.64
C LEU A 238 -0.18 -1.21 6.82
N HIS A 239 -0.74 -2.35 6.42
CA HIS A 239 -2.00 -2.40 5.69
C HIS A 239 -3.17 -1.98 6.62
N PRO A 240 -4.10 -1.11 6.18
CA PRO A 240 -5.25 -0.64 6.97
C PRO A 240 -6.07 -1.75 7.65
N ALA A 241 -6.28 -2.88 6.96
CA ALA A 241 -6.93 -4.06 7.53
C ALA A 241 -6.28 -4.58 8.82
N ALA A 242 -5.00 -4.31 9.10
CA ALA A 242 -4.36 -4.69 10.35
C ALA A 242 -4.94 -3.94 11.58
N SER A 243 -5.58 -2.78 11.35
CA SER A 243 -6.32 -2.04 12.38
C SER A 243 -7.69 -2.62 12.68
N ARG A 244 -8.21 -3.52 11.81
CA ARG A 244 -9.46 -4.22 12.06
C ARG A 244 -9.28 -5.14 13.28
N PRO A 245 -10.13 -5.03 14.32
CA PRO A 245 -10.00 -5.87 15.50
C PRO A 245 -10.00 -7.35 15.13
N ASN A 246 -9.19 -8.16 15.81
CA ASN A 246 -9.05 -9.60 15.60
C ASN A 246 -8.71 -10.08 14.17
N TYR A 247 -8.49 -9.19 13.18
CA TYR A 247 -8.12 -9.61 11.82
C TYR A 247 -6.80 -10.38 11.79
N LEU A 248 -5.87 -10.00 12.67
CA LEU A 248 -4.61 -10.72 12.92
C LEU A 248 -4.82 -12.17 13.39
N PHE A 249 -5.98 -12.49 13.97
CA PHE A 249 -6.32 -13.85 14.44
C PHE A 249 -7.02 -14.70 13.39
N GLY A 250 -7.56 -14.08 12.34
CA GLY A 250 -8.27 -14.76 11.26
C GLY A 250 -9.71 -14.29 11.06
N LEU A 251 -10.41 -14.91 10.13
CA LEU A 251 -11.82 -14.68 9.85
C LEU A 251 -12.47 -15.92 9.23
N TRP A 252 -13.79 -16.02 9.36
CA TRP A 252 -14.57 -16.90 8.49
C TRP A 252 -14.45 -16.42 7.05
N ASP A 253 -14.32 -17.37 6.13
CA ASP A 253 -14.26 -17.07 4.70
C ASP A 253 -15.67 -16.96 4.10
N PRO A 254 -16.08 -15.76 3.63
CA PRO A 254 -17.40 -15.56 3.04
C PRO A 254 -17.61 -16.31 1.73
N MET A 255 -16.52 -16.67 1.03
CA MET A 255 -16.58 -17.38 -0.25
C MET A 255 -16.89 -18.87 -0.09
N CYS A 256 -16.71 -19.42 1.12
CA CYS A 256 -17.00 -20.82 1.44
C CYS A 256 -18.26 -20.91 2.30
N ILE A 257 -19.40 -20.53 1.73
CA ILE A 257 -20.71 -20.56 2.37
C ILE A 257 -21.56 -21.71 1.83
N ASP A 258 -22.37 -22.34 2.68
CA ASP A 258 -23.31 -23.37 2.25
C ASP A 258 -24.69 -22.81 1.84
N GLU A 259 -25.57 -23.69 1.35
CA GLU A 259 -26.95 -23.33 0.95
C GLU A 259 -27.82 -22.81 2.11
N ARG A 260 -27.40 -23.03 3.36
CA ARG A 260 -28.11 -22.56 4.57
C ARG A 260 -27.55 -21.23 5.09
N GLY A 261 -26.53 -20.67 4.45
CA GLY A 261 -25.90 -19.42 4.83
C GLY A 261 -24.82 -19.54 5.90
N TYR A 262 -24.29 -20.74 6.16
CA TYR A 262 -23.20 -20.94 7.12
C TYR A 262 -21.84 -20.97 6.44
N TYR A 263 -20.88 -20.23 6.99
CA TYR A 263 -19.49 -20.31 6.58
C TYR A 263 -18.88 -21.67 6.99
N ARG A 264 -18.07 -22.23 6.09
CA ARG A 264 -17.53 -23.60 6.20
C ARG A 264 -16.01 -23.68 6.28
N ARG A 265 -15.32 -22.58 6.00
CA ARG A 265 -13.86 -22.45 6.06
C ARG A 265 -13.46 -21.30 6.98
N LEU A 266 -12.64 -21.59 7.98
CA LEU A 266 -12.01 -20.58 8.84
C LEU A 266 -10.56 -20.39 8.38
N VAL A 267 -10.12 -19.14 8.21
CA VAL A 267 -8.76 -18.83 7.77
C VAL A 267 -8.03 -18.02 8.84
N ILE A 268 -6.87 -18.52 9.28
CA ILE A 268 -6.01 -17.90 10.30
C ILE A 268 -4.78 -17.29 9.64
N GLN A 269 -4.27 -16.18 10.19
CA GLN A 269 -3.04 -15.56 9.71
C GLN A 269 -1.81 -16.39 10.09
N GLN A 270 -0.93 -16.65 9.12
CA GLN A 270 0.30 -17.43 9.34
C GLN A 270 1.16 -16.85 10.48
N ALA A 271 1.30 -15.53 10.54
CA ALA A 271 2.11 -14.86 11.57
C ALA A 271 1.63 -15.16 13.00
N THR A 272 0.32 -15.27 13.21
CA THR A 272 -0.27 -15.61 14.51
C THR A 272 -0.05 -17.08 14.83
N LEU A 273 -0.25 -17.97 13.86
CA LEU A 273 -0.09 -19.41 14.06
C LEU A 273 1.36 -19.77 14.41
N GLU A 274 2.33 -19.19 13.70
CA GLU A 274 3.76 -19.29 14.02
C GLU A 274 4.09 -18.73 15.41
N GLY A 275 3.49 -17.59 15.77
CA GLY A 275 3.67 -16.98 17.10
C GLY A 275 3.15 -17.86 18.24
N ILE A 276 2.04 -18.58 18.03
CA ILE A 276 1.51 -19.55 18.99
C ILE A 276 2.43 -20.77 19.11
N LEU A 277 2.93 -21.26 17.97
CA LEU A 277 3.81 -22.43 17.95
C LEU A 277 5.15 -22.16 18.65
N SER A 278 5.70 -20.95 18.51
CA SER A 278 6.99 -20.60 19.10
C SER A 278 7.01 -20.64 20.62
N TRP A 279 5.86 -20.49 21.29
CA TRP A 279 5.75 -20.63 22.75
C TRP A 279 6.25 -21.98 23.27
N SER A 280 5.89 -23.06 22.59
CA SER A 280 6.35 -24.41 22.95
C SER A 280 7.76 -24.73 22.48
N ALA A 281 8.28 -23.98 21.51
CA ALA A 281 9.66 -24.13 21.02
C ALA A 281 10.68 -23.47 21.94
N GLU A 282 10.28 -22.44 22.70
CA GLU A 282 11.15 -21.78 23.68
C GLU A 282 11.16 -22.54 25.01
N ALA A 283 12.35 -23.02 25.40
CA ALA A 283 12.51 -23.77 26.64
C ALA A 283 12.26 -22.86 27.86
N GLN A 284 11.20 -23.16 28.61
CA GLN A 284 10.90 -22.48 29.86
C GLN A 284 11.48 -23.25 31.05
N PRO A 285 12.32 -22.62 31.89
CA PRO A 285 12.94 -23.30 33.02
C PRO A 285 11.89 -23.92 33.96
N GLY A 286 11.93 -25.25 34.10
CA GLY A 286 11.08 -25.99 35.02
C GLY A 286 9.64 -26.25 34.54
N VAL A 287 9.30 -25.95 33.28
CA VAL A 287 7.99 -26.28 32.69
C VAL A 287 8.17 -27.40 31.65
N PRO A 288 7.40 -28.50 31.72
CA PRO A 288 7.42 -29.54 30.71
C PRO A 288 6.96 -29.00 29.34
N VAL A 289 7.65 -29.40 28.27
CA VAL A 289 7.30 -29.01 26.88
C VAL A 289 5.86 -29.41 26.53
N GLU A 290 5.38 -30.55 27.03
CA GLU A 290 4.01 -31.01 26.84
C GLU A 290 2.97 -30.04 27.41
N GLU A 291 3.25 -29.40 28.56
CA GLU A 291 2.37 -28.38 29.13
C GLU A 291 2.35 -27.13 28.25
N LEU A 292 3.51 -26.70 27.73
CA LEU A 292 3.60 -25.54 26.82
C LEU A 292 2.86 -25.81 25.50
N GLN A 293 2.97 -27.03 24.95
CA GLN A 293 2.25 -27.43 23.74
C GLN A 293 0.72 -27.42 23.97
N GLN A 294 0.25 -27.93 25.12
CA GLN A 294 -1.17 -27.89 25.47
C GLN A 294 -1.67 -26.45 25.66
N GLU A 295 -0.85 -25.56 26.20
CA GLU A 295 -1.17 -24.12 26.29
C GLU A 295 -1.22 -23.44 24.93
N SER A 296 -0.30 -23.76 24.01
CA SER A 296 -0.35 -23.27 22.63
C SER A 296 -1.64 -23.72 21.93
N ALA A 297 -2.02 -24.98 22.07
CA ALA A 297 -3.28 -25.52 21.51
C ALA A 297 -4.52 -24.85 22.12
N ALA A 298 -4.51 -24.61 23.43
CA ALA A 298 -5.56 -23.86 24.12
C ALA A 298 -5.73 -22.45 23.54
N VAL A 299 -4.62 -21.75 23.30
CA VAL A 299 -4.66 -20.40 22.71
C VAL A 299 -5.10 -20.42 21.26
N LEU A 300 -4.69 -21.41 20.45
CA LEU A 300 -5.21 -21.57 19.10
C LEU A 300 -6.73 -21.76 19.10
N ALA A 301 -7.27 -22.61 19.98
CA ALA A 301 -8.71 -22.77 20.13
C ALA A 301 -9.40 -21.44 20.49
N GLY A 302 -8.82 -20.66 21.42
CA GLY A 302 -9.32 -19.32 21.75
C GLY A 302 -9.24 -18.32 20.60
N VAL A 303 -8.18 -18.38 19.78
CA VAL A 303 -8.00 -17.58 18.56
C VAL A 303 -9.08 -17.91 17.53
N MET A 304 -9.41 -19.19 17.32
CA MET A 304 -10.51 -19.60 16.45
C MET A 304 -11.85 -19.02 16.92
N LEU A 305 -12.12 -19.02 18.23
CA LEU A 305 -13.34 -18.42 18.80
C LEU A 305 -13.36 -16.89 18.66
N MET A 306 -12.23 -16.21 18.82
CA MET A 306 -12.14 -14.75 18.63
C MET A 306 -12.32 -14.35 17.15
N ALA A 307 -11.73 -15.11 16.23
CA ALA A 307 -11.88 -14.91 14.79
C ALA A 307 -13.34 -15.11 14.35
N SER A 308 -14.00 -16.14 14.88
CA SER A 308 -15.41 -16.43 14.64
C SER A 308 -16.31 -15.27 15.11
N GLY A 309 -16.11 -14.79 16.34
CA GLY A 309 -17.02 -13.84 16.97
C GLY A 309 -17.11 -12.45 16.31
N LEU A 310 -16.21 -12.13 15.38
CA LEU A 310 -16.22 -10.84 14.68
C LEU A 310 -17.16 -10.85 13.46
N SER A 311 -17.26 -12.00 12.78
CA SER A 311 -18.08 -12.17 11.57
C SER A 311 -19.36 -12.97 11.83
N GLY A 312 -19.37 -13.75 12.92
CA GLY A 312 -20.38 -14.76 13.19
C GLY A 312 -20.32 -15.92 12.21
N ARG A 313 -21.19 -16.91 12.40
CA ARG A 313 -21.27 -18.13 11.57
C ARG A 313 -21.80 -17.93 10.13
N GLY A 314 -22.15 -16.71 9.74
CA GLY A 314 -22.75 -16.41 8.45
C GLY A 314 -23.25 -14.97 8.35
N PRO A 315 -23.69 -14.50 7.16
CA PRO A 315 -24.16 -13.13 6.94
C PRO A 315 -25.35 -12.71 7.82
N GLY A 316 -26.17 -13.68 8.24
CA GLY A 316 -27.34 -13.44 9.09
C GLY A 316 -27.05 -13.53 10.59
N ALA A 317 -25.79 -13.63 11.03
CA ALA A 317 -25.46 -13.71 12.44
C ALA A 317 -25.70 -12.35 13.13
N VAL A 318 -26.20 -12.40 14.37
CA VAL A 318 -26.50 -11.18 15.15
C VAL A 318 -25.23 -10.35 15.35
N GLN A 319 -24.09 -11.01 15.51
CA GLN A 319 -22.79 -10.39 15.69
C GLN A 319 -22.36 -9.56 14.49
N SER A 320 -22.76 -9.93 13.27
CA SER A 320 -22.45 -9.22 12.04
C SER A 320 -23.15 -7.85 11.94
N GLY A 321 -24.15 -7.59 12.80
CA GLY A 321 -24.88 -6.32 12.84
C GLY A 321 -24.55 -5.41 14.03
N LEU A 322 -23.58 -5.77 14.87
CA LEU A 322 -23.21 -5.00 16.06
C LEU A 322 -22.03 -4.07 15.79
N ALA A 323 -22.04 -2.88 16.38
CA ALA A 323 -20.88 -1.98 16.34
C ALA A 323 -19.67 -2.60 17.05
N LEU A 324 -18.45 -2.20 16.63
CA LEU A 324 -17.21 -2.76 17.21
C LEU A 324 -17.10 -2.48 18.73
N ALA A 325 -17.59 -1.34 19.19
CA ALA A 325 -17.61 -0.98 20.62
C ALA A 325 -18.41 -1.97 21.50
N ASP A 326 -19.51 -2.54 20.98
CA ASP A 326 -20.33 -3.52 21.69
C ASP A 326 -19.81 -4.95 21.53
N LEU A 327 -19.19 -5.23 20.39
CA LEU A 327 -18.74 -6.56 20.03
C LEU A 327 -17.46 -6.97 20.77
N LEU A 328 -16.49 -6.05 20.91
CA LEU A 328 -15.19 -6.36 21.51
C LEU A 328 -15.26 -6.80 22.98
N PRO A 329 -16.05 -6.15 23.87
CA PRO A 329 -16.22 -6.60 25.25
C PRO A 329 -16.83 -8.00 25.33
N ARG A 330 -17.78 -8.33 24.44
CA ARG A 330 -18.39 -9.67 24.37
C ARG A 330 -17.36 -10.72 23.99
N ILE A 331 -16.53 -10.43 22.99
CA ILE A 331 -15.44 -11.31 22.54
C ILE A 331 -14.45 -11.58 23.67
N ALA A 332 -14.01 -10.54 24.37
CA ALA A 332 -13.12 -10.68 25.52
C ALA A 332 -13.74 -11.54 26.63
N ALA A 333 -15.03 -11.34 26.92
CA ALA A 333 -15.75 -12.04 27.98
C ALA A 333 -15.86 -13.56 27.72
N TYR A 334 -16.35 -13.99 26.56
CA TYR A 334 -16.49 -15.43 26.29
C TYR A 334 -15.13 -16.12 26.15
N ARG A 335 -14.11 -15.43 25.62
CA ARG A 335 -12.74 -15.94 25.54
C ARG A 335 -12.20 -16.25 26.94
N ASP A 336 -12.34 -15.30 27.86
CA ASP A 336 -11.84 -15.49 29.22
C ASP A 336 -12.66 -16.55 29.97
N ASN A 337 -13.97 -16.67 29.70
CA ASN A 337 -14.81 -17.76 30.21
C ASN A 337 -14.35 -19.13 29.69
N PHE A 338 -14.06 -19.24 28.39
CA PHE A 338 -13.52 -20.44 27.76
C PHE A 338 -12.20 -20.86 28.41
N TYR A 339 -11.26 -19.93 28.59
CA TYR A 339 -9.99 -20.24 29.23
C TYR A 339 -10.13 -20.65 30.69
N ARG A 340 -11.00 -19.97 31.47
CA ARG A 340 -11.27 -20.37 32.87
C ARG A 340 -11.85 -21.78 32.94
N TRP A 341 -12.79 -22.12 32.05
CA TRP A 341 -13.31 -23.47 31.95
C TRP A 341 -12.18 -24.48 31.66
N LEU A 342 -11.31 -24.20 30.69
CA LEU A 342 -10.24 -25.11 30.30
C LEU A 342 -9.24 -25.35 31.45
N ILE A 343 -8.90 -24.32 32.21
CA ILE A 343 -8.02 -24.43 33.39
C ILE A 343 -8.57 -25.46 34.39
N THR A 344 -9.89 -25.55 34.59
CA THR A 344 -10.49 -26.54 35.51
C THR A 344 -10.31 -27.99 35.07
N ARG A 345 -10.00 -28.24 33.79
CA ARG A 345 -9.81 -29.57 33.21
C ARG A 345 -8.36 -30.04 33.24
N LEU A 346 -7.41 -29.15 33.55
CA LEU A 346 -5.99 -29.46 33.56
C LEU A 346 -5.58 -30.26 34.81
N PRO A 347 -4.50 -31.05 34.73
CA PRO A 347 -3.91 -31.71 35.90
C PRO A 347 -3.57 -30.69 37.00
N ASP A 348 -3.64 -31.11 38.27
CA ASP A 348 -3.53 -30.20 39.41
C ASP A 348 -2.26 -29.32 39.35
N ASN A 349 -1.09 -29.88 39.07
CA ASN A 349 0.16 -29.10 39.02
C ASN A 349 0.12 -27.99 37.95
N HIS A 350 -0.35 -28.33 36.74
CA HIS A 350 -0.50 -27.39 35.63
C HIS A 350 -1.56 -26.34 35.93
N ARG A 351 -2.72 -26.76 36.48
CA ARG A 351 -3.81 -25.88 36.89
C ARG A 351 -3.35 -24.83 37.90
N HIS A 352 -2.72 -25.24 39.02
CA HIS A 352 -2.28 -24.29 40.04
C HIS A 352 -1.24 -23.30 39.51
N ARG A 353 -0.37 -23.73 38.57
CA ARG A 353 0.58 -22.84 37.90
C ARG A 353 -0.14 -21.79 37.06
N LEU A 354 -1.08 -22.20 36.22
CA LEU A 354 -1.85 -21.27 35.37
C LEU A 354 -2.79 -20.37 36.17
N GLU A 355 -3.35 -20.83 37.29
CA GLU A 355 -4.14 -19.98 38.19
C GLU A 355 -3.27 -18.89 38.85
N LYS A 356 -2.07 -19.26 39.32
CA LYS A 356 -1.11 -18.30 39.86
C LYS A 356 -0.64 -17.31 38.80
N GLU A 357 -0.35 -17.80 37.59
CA GLU A 357 -0.01 -16.94 36.45
C GLU A 357 -1.17 -15.99 36.13
N ALA A 358 -2.40 -16.49 36.06
CA ALA A 358 -3.58 -15.69 35.75
C ALA A 358 -3.85 -14.60 36.80
N GLN A 359 -3.61 -14.88 38.08
CA GLN A 359 -3.66 -13.88 39.15
C GLN A 359 -2.55 -12.82 38.98
N SER A 360 -1.34 -13.23 38.62
CA SER A 360 -0.22 -12.30 38.44
C SER A 360 -0.37 -11.42 37.20
N LEU A 361 -0.86 -11.98 36.09
CA LEU A 361 -1.00 -11.30 34.80
C LEU A 361 -2.39 -10.72 34.58
N GLN A 362 -3.32 -10.93 35.52
CA GLN A 362 -4.73 -10.51 35.46
C GLN A 362 -5.50 -11.02 34.24
N GLN A 363 -5.03 -12.12 33.63
CA GLN A 363 -5.65 -12.75 32.47
C GLN A 363 -5.31 -14.25 32.41
N PRO A 364 -6.26 -15.13 32.05
CA PRO A 364 -5.98 -16.55 31.90
C PRO A 364 -5.12 -16.82 30.66
N PHE A 365 -4.23 -17.83 30.74
CA PHE A 365 -3.17 -18.12 29.76
C PHE A 365 -2.34 -16.86 29.41
N GLY A 366 -2.07 -16.03 30.42
CA GLY A 366 -1.42 -14.75 30.23
C GLY A 366 0.00 -14.83 29.72
N GLY A 367 0.71 -15.93 30.01
CA GLY A 367 2.08 -16.19 29.54
C GLY A 367 2.14 -16.25 28.01
N VAL A 368 1.41 -17.21 27.43
CA VAL A 368 1.36 -17.42 25.97
C VAL A 368 0.84 -16.17 25.26
N ARG A 369 -0.22 -15.54 25.78
CA ARG A 369 -0.80 -14.32 25.20
C ARG A 369 0.21 -13.17 25.19
N ARG A 370 0.96 -12.98 26.28
CA ARG A 370 2.00 -11.95 26.38
C ARG A 370 3.14 -12.24 25.42
N HIS A 371 3.55 -13.50 25.29
CA HIS A 371 4.57 -13.96 24.34
C HIS A 371 4.21 -13.61 22.90
N ILE A 372 3.02 -14.03 22.45
CA ILE A 372 2.53 -13.75 21.10
C ILE A 372 2.47 -12.24 20.84
N ASN A 373 1.91 -11.46 21.77
CA ASN A 373 1.83 -10.01 21.62
C ASN A 373 3.21 -9.34 21.53
N MET A 374 4.19 -9.81 22.30
CA MET A 374 5.58 -9.30 22.22
C MET A 374 6.23 -9.63 20.88
N LEU A 375 6.06 -10.87 20.42
CA LEU A 375 6.62 -11.34 19.15
C LEU A 375 6.00 -10.59 17.96
N LEU A 376 4.68 -10.38 17.96
CA LEU A 376 3.99 -9.62 16.91
C LEU A 376 4.36 -8.13 16.95
N ALA A 377 4.53 -7.54 18.15
CA ALA A 377 5.00 -6.17 18.30
C ALA A 377 6.43 -5.97 17.78
N ASP A 378 7.34 -6.92 18.05
CA ASP A 378 8.70 -6.90 17.54
C ASP A 378 8.74 -7.10 16.00
N ARG A 379 7.93 -8.03 15.45
CA ARG A 379 7.76 -8.18 13.99
C ARG A 379 7.27 -6.88 13.35
N ARG A 380 6.25 -6.23 13.93
CA ARG A 380 5.73 -4.93 13.49
C ARG A 380 6.82 -3.85 13.51
N ALA A 381 7.56 -3.72 14.62
CA ALA A 381 8.61 -2.72 14.77
C ALA A 381 9.72 -2.90 13.71
N ARG A 382 10.14 -4.15 13.46
CA ARG A 382 11.12 -4.46 12.42
C ARG A 382 10.60 -4.15 11.02
N GLN A 383 9.34 -4.47 10.72
CA GLN A 383 8.74 -4.13 9.44
C GLN A 383 8.74 -2.60 9.24
N VAL A 384 8.16 -1.84 10.18
CA VAL A 384 8.08 -0.37 10.08
C VAL A 384 9.47 0.25 9.88
N GLY A 385 10.46 -0.18 10.67
CA GLY A 385 11.84 0.31 10.58
C GLY A 385 12.48 -0.01 9.24
N SER A 386 12.39 -1.26 8.78
CA SER A 386 12.98 -1.71 7.51
C SER A 386 12.33 -1.05 6.29
N VAL A 387 11.00 -0.93 6.28
CA VAL A 387 10.26 -0.28 5.18
C VAL A 387 10.62 1.20 5.07
N THR A 388 10.61 1.92 6.20
CA THR A 388 10.96 3.34 6.23
C THR A 388 12.39 3.57 5.73
N LEU A 389 13.35 2.77 6.23
CA LEU A 389 14.75 2.90 5.83
C LEU A 389 14.96 2.50 4.36
N ALA A 390 14.28 1.46 3.87
CA ALA A 390 14.34 1.06 2.47
C ALA A 390 13.80 2.15 1.54
N SER A 391 12.68 2.80 1.89
CA SER A 391 12.14 3.95 1.15
C SER A 391 13.13 5.11 1.07
N VAL A 392 13.81 5.44 2.17
CA VAL A 392 14.86 6.48 2.18
C VAL A 392 16.05 6.07 1.31
N LEU A 393 16.52 4.83 1.42
CA LEU A 393 17.66 4.35 0.62
C LEU A 393 17.34 4.29 -0.87
N ALA A 394 16.13 3.89 -1.24
CA ALA A 394 15.66 3.90 -2.63
C ALA A 394 15.69 5.33 -3.20
N ARG A 395 15.14 6.31 -2.47
CA ARG A 395 15.17 7.75 -2.84
C ARG A 395 16.58 8.32 -2.95
N LEU A 396 17.51 7.86 -2.12
CA LEU A 396 18.94 8.24 -2.18
C LEU A 396 19.72 7.53 -3.31
N GLY A 397 19.08 6.65 -4.08
CA GLY A 397 19.73 5.87 -5.14
C GLY A 397 20.62 4.73 -4.61
N ARG A 398 20.45 4.31 -3.36
CA ARG A 398 21.17 3.18 -2.74
C ARG A 398 20.43 1.86 -2.96
N ILE A 399 20.26 1.51 -4.23
CA ILE A 399 19.37 0.44 -4.71
C ILE A 399 19.66 -0.91 -4.05
N ASP A 400 20.92 -1.37 -4.07
CA ASP A 400 21.27 -2.67 -3.48
C ASP A 400 21.01 -2.75 -1.98
N ALA A 401 21.10 -1.61 -1.28
CA ALA A 401 20.84 -1.55 0.14
C ALA A 401 19.33 -1.54 0.43
N ALA A 402 18.55 -0.84 -0.40
CA ALA A 402 17.09 -0.88 -0.35
C ALA A 402 16.57 -2.31 -0.62
N GLU A 403 17.08 -2.98 -1.67
CA GLU A 403 16.68 -4.35 -2.02
C GLU A 403 16.98 -5.35 -0.90
N ARG A 404 18.18 -5.26 -0.28
CA ARG A 404 18.52 -6.11 0.87
C ARG A 404 17.59 -5.90 2.06
N LEU A 405 17.18 -4.67 2.36
CA LEU A 405 16.28 -4.39 3.48
C LEU A 405 14.86 -4.87 3.21
N VAL A 406 14.32 -4.63 2.01
CA VAL A 406 12.97 -5.11 1.69
C VAL A 406 12.92 -6.62 1.51
N GLY A 407 14.03 -7.27 1.14
CA GLY A 407 14.16 -8.72 1.17
C GLY A 407 14.04 -9.33 2.58
N LEU A 408 14.23 -8.54 3.64
CA LEU A 408 13.97 -8.97 5.03
C LEU A 408 12.51 -8.74 5.46
N VAL A 409 11.71 -8.05 4.63
CA VAL A 409 10.31 -7.72 4.91
C VAL A 409 9.40 -8.69 4.16
N PRO A 410 8.56 -9.48 4.86
CA PRO A 410 7.64 -10.41 4.22
C PRO A 410 6.52 -9.74 3.39
N ALA A 411 6.11 -8.52 3.73
CA ALA A 411 5.03 -7.81 3.05
C ALA A 411 5.38 -7.43 1.60
N ALA A 412 4.50 -7.78 0.66
CA ALA A 412 4.68 -7.49 -0.77
C ALA A 412 4.63 -6.00 -1.10
N SER A 413 3.73 -5.25 -0.44
CA SER A 413 3.57 -3.79 -0.55
C SER A 413 4.92 -3.04 -0.46
N ALA A 414 5.66 -3.33 0.60
CA ALA A 414 6.98 -2.75 0.87
C ALA A 414 8.01 -3.06 -0.22
N ARG A 415 8.09 -4.33 -0.67
CA ARG A 415 9.03 -4.73 -1.73
C ARG A 415 8.70 -4.03 -3.04
N MET A 416 7.43 -3.98 -3.42
CA MET A 416 7.00 -3.40 -4.69
C MET A 416 7.23 -1.88 -4.71
N LEU A 417 6.83 -1.14 -3.66
CA LEU A 417 7.07 0.30 -3.58
C LEU A 417 8.55 0.66 -3.62
N ALA A 418 9.40 -0.08 -2.90
CA ALA A 418 10.85 0.16 -2.92
C ALA A 418 11.47 -0.11 -4.29
N ARG A 419 11.01 -1.16 -5.00
CA ARG A 419 11.47 -1.49 -6.36
C ARG A 419 11.00 -0.45 -7.38
N ILE A 420 9.75 -0.02 -7.32
CA ILE A 420 9.20 1.06 -8.16
C ILE A 420 10.01 2.34 -7.97
N THR A 421 10.17 2.78 -6.72
CA THR A 421 10.96 3.98 -6.37
C THR A 421 12.40 3.86 -6.88
N SER A 422 13.02 2.68 -6.69
CA SER A 422 14.37 2.40 -7.16
C SER A 422 14.50 2.52 -8.68
N ARG A 423 13.54 2.00 -9.44
CA ARG A 423 13.53 2.12 -10.90
C ARG A 423 13.36 3.56 -11.36
N ILE A 424 12.46 4.32 -10.73
CA ILE A 424 12.29 5.75 -11.03
C ILE A 424 13.61 6.51 -10.78
N VAL A 425 14.27 6.29 -9.64
CA VAL A 425 15.54 6.97 -9.32
C VAL A 425 16.68 6.56 -10.27
N ILE A 426 16.75 5.29 -10.69
CA ILE A 426 17.68 4.83 -11.72
C ILE A 426 17.42 5.56 -13.04
N ALA A 427 16.16 5.61 -13.49
CA ALA A 427 15.77 6.29 -14.72
C ALA A 427 16.08 7.78 -14.66
N GLN A 428 15.85 8.45 -13.52
CA GLN A 428 16.24 9.85 -13.32
C GLN A 428 17.76 10.04 -13.46
N GLY A 429 18.56 9.13 -12.90
CA GLY A 429 20.01 9.15 -13.02
C GLY A 429 20.50 8.95 -14.45
N LEU A 430 19.86 8.05 -15.21
CA LEU A 430 20.14 7.80 -16.62
C LEU A 430 19.74 8.99 -17.49
N ALA A 431 18.54 9.52 -17.29
CA ALA A 431 18.03 10.70 -17.98
C ALA A 431 19.01 11.87 -17.84
N ARG A 432 19.57 12.09 -16.64
CA ARG A 432 20.57 13.14 -16.36
C ARG A 432 21.84 13.03 -17.19
N ARG A 433 22.26 11.83 -17.61
CA ARG A 433 23.45 11.63 -18.45
C ARG A 433 23.21 12.08 -19.89
N GLY A 434 22.01 11.84 -20.41
CA GLY A 434 21.53 12.38 -21.67
C GLY A 434 22.06 11.70 -22.94
N ASP A 435 22.98 10.74 -22.85
CA ASP A 435 23.39 9.96 -24.01
C ASP A 435 22.28 8.99 -24.48
N GLU A 436 22.32 8.62 -25.76
CA GLU A 436 21.30 7.80 -26.42
C GLU A 436 21.04 6.46 -25.71
N ASP A 437 22.11 5.73 -25.33
CA ASP A 437 22.00 4.45 -24.60
C ASP A 437 21.36 4.65 -23.22
N SER A 438 21.75 5.70 -22.50
CA SER A 438 21.16 6.02 -21.20
C SER A 438 19.67 6.39 -21.32
N LEU A 439 19.26 7.13 -22.36
CA LEU A 439 17.87 7.50 -22.56
C LEU A 439 17.01 6.30 -22.97
N GLU A 440 17.49 5.43 -23.87
CA GLU A 440 16.79 4.19 -24.23
C GLU A 440 16.57 3.32 -22.98
N ARG A 441 17.63 3.11 -22.20
CA ARG A 441 17.55 2.36 -20.93
C ARG A 441 16.65 3.03 -19.88
N ALA A 442 16.55 4.36 -19.88
CA ALA A 442 15.65 5.08 -18.97
C ALA A 442 14.18 4.77 -19.30
N VAL A 443 13.81 4.75 -20.58
CA VAL A 443 12.45 4.39 -21.02
C VAL A 443 12.12 2.94 -20.66
N ASP A 444 13.05 2.01 -20.90
CA ASP A 444 12.88 0.61 -20.51
C ASP A 444 12.68 0.47 -18.98
N THR A 445 13.50 1.17 -18.20
CA THR A 445 13.43 1.14 -16.73
C THR A 445 12.11 1.71 -16.21
N LEU A 446 11.58 2.77 -16.84
CA LEU A 446 10.29 3.36 -16.48
C LEU A 446 9.12 2.46 -16.90
N SER A 447 9.24 1.75 -18.02
CA SER A 447 8.27 0.74 -18.44
C SER A 447 8.20 -0.40 -17.43
N GLU A 448 9.35 -0.89 -16.96
CA GLU A 448 9.41 -1.88 -15.87
C GLU A 448 8.80 -1.34 -14.56
N ALA A 449 8.97 -0.05 -14.26
CA ALA A 449 8.35 0.58 -13.10
C ALA A 449 6.81 0.66 -13.22
N LYS A 450 6.28 0.99 -14.41
CA LYS A 450 4.85 0.94 -14.73
C LYS A 450 4.31 -0.48 -14.56
N ASP A 451 5.01 -1.48 -15.09
CA ASP A 451 4.59 -2.87 -14.97
C ASP A 451 4.57 -3.33 -13.52
N LEU A 452 5.58 -2.98 -12.72
CA LEU A 452 5.60 -3.26 -11.28
C LEU A 452 4.45 -2.58 -10.53
N LEU A 453 4.12 -1.33 -10.88
CA LEU A 453 2.99 -0.61 -10.31
C LEU A 453 1.67 -1.35 -10.59
N LEU A 454 1.41 -1.68 -11.86
CA LEU A 454 0.18 -2.37 -12.26
C LEU A 454 0.08 -3.77 -11.67
N ARG A 455 1.19 -4.53 -11.61
CA ARG A 455 1.21 -5.83 -10.92
C ARG A 455 0.96 -5.68 -9.42
N GLY A 456 1.48 -4.61 -8.80
CA GLY A 456 1.27 -4.32 -7.38
C GLY A 456 -0.18 -4.05 -7.04
N ILE A 457 -0.88 -3.31 -7.92
CA ILE A 457 -2.34 -3.13 -7.83
C ILE A 457 -3.05 -4.46 -8.06
N GLY A 458 -2.71 -5.18 -9.14
CA GLY A 458 -3.36 -6.42 -9.53
C GLY A 458 -3.26 -7.55 -8.49
N CYS A 459 -2.19 -7.60 -7.70
CA CYS A 459 -2.03 -8.58 -6.62
C CYS A 459 -2.48 -8.08 -5.23
N GLY A 460 -2.96 -6.84 -5.13
CA GLY A 460 -3.42 -6.22 -3.88
C GLY A 460 -2.31 -5.75 -2.94
N ALA A 461 -1.05 -5.73 -3.41
CA ALA A 461 0.07 -5.17 -2.66
C ALA A 461 -0.01 -3.63 -2.59
N LEU A 462 -0.53 -3.00 -3.64
CA LEU A 462 -0.88 -1.58 -3.68
C LEU A 462 -2.40 -1.43 -3.63
N VAL A 463 -2.87 -0.25 -3.23
CA VAL A 463 -4.31 0.04 -3.20
C VAL A 463 -4.88 0.06 -4.62
N ASP A 464 -6.09 -0.45 -4.77
CA ASP A 464 -6.88 -0.29 -5.99
C ASP A 464 -7.31 1.18 -6.13
N PRO A 465 -6.92 1.87 -7.21
CA PRO A 465 -7.23 3.28 -7.40
C PRO A 465 -8.75 3.57 -7.47
N TRP A 466 -9.61 2.59 -7.78
CA TRP A 466 -11.06 2.77 -7.69
C TRP A 466 -11.56 3.02 -6.26
N ASN A 467 -10.78 2.65 -5.24
CA ASN A 467 -11.11 2.96 -3.85
C ASN A 467 -11.05 4.47 -3.55
N ILE A 468 -10.34 5.26 -4.37
CA ILE A 468 -10.34 6.73 -4.28
C ILE A 468 -11.77 7.25 -4.55
N LEU A 469 -12.40 6.75 -5.61
CA LEU A 469 -13.78 7.08 -5.97
C LEU A 469 -14.80 6.47 -5.01
N GLY A 470 -14.68 5.17 -4.73
CA GLY A 470 -15.69 4.43 -3.96
C GLY A 470 -15.69 4.72 -2.47
N PHE A 471 -14.56 5.15 -1.91
CA PHE A 471 -14.40 5.35 -0.47
C PHE A 471 -13.77 6.69 -0.08
N ALA A 472 -13.56 7.62 -1.03
CA ALA A 472 -12.92 8.91 -0.77
C ALA A 472 -11.58 8.79 -0.01
N GLY A 473 -10.77 7.79 -0.39
CA GLY A 473 -9.48 7.51 0.25
C GLY A 473 -9.57 6.90 1.65
N GLN A 474 -10.76 6.46 2.10
CA GLN A 474 -10.97 5.75 3.36
C GLN A 474 -10.93 4.24 3.17
N PHE A 475 -10.61 3.50 4.24
CA PHE A 475 -10.63 2.05 4.31
C PHE A 475 -11.68 1.57 5.33
N PRO A 476 -12.79 0.97 4.88
CA PRO A 476 -13.81 0.40 5.77
C PRO A 476 -13.29 -0.76 6.63
N LEU A 477 -13.57 -0.73 7.93
CA LEU A 477 -13.17 -1.77 8.89
C LEU A 477 -14.27 -2.79 9.21
N HIS A 478 -15.54 -2.38 9.12
CA HIS A 478 -16.68 -3.20 9.48
C HIS A 478 -17.95 -2.77 8.73
N GLU A 479 -18.81 -3.74 8.42
CA GLU A 479 -20.15 -3.53 7.86
C GLU A 479 -21.17 -4.16 8.82
N PRO A 480 -22.25 -3.48 9.27
CA PRO A 480 -22.63 -2.07 9.07
C PRO A 480 -22.06 -1.16 10.17
N GLY A 481 -21.69 0.08 9.83
CA GLY A 481 -21.27 1.07 10.85
C GLY A 481 -20.44 2.25 10.37
N GLY A 482 -19.96 2.25 9.12
CA GLY A 482 -19.20 3.39 8.57
C GLY A 482 -17.85 3.65 9.24
N GLU A 483 -17.44 2.81 10.20
CA GLU A 483 -16.11 2.89 10.81
C GLU A 483 -15.07 2.60 9.72
N ALA A 484 -14.38 3.67 9.32
CA ALA A 484 -13.33 3.66 8.34
C ALA A 484 -12.15 4.48 8.87
N LEU A 485 -10.98 4.25 8.27
CA LEU A 485 -9.78 5.01 8.58
C LEU A 485 -9.12 5.49 7.27
N PRO A 486 -8.34 6.58 7.29
CA PRO A 486 -7.62 7.03 6.10
C PRO A 486 -6.69 5.93 5.57
N ASP A 487 -6.83 5.58 4.29
CA ASP A 487 -5.98 4.59 3.65
C ASP A 487 -4.67 5.24 3.21
N SER A 488 -3.64 5.15 4.05
CA SER A 488 -2.32 5.73 3.75
C SER A 488 -1.68 5.22 2.46
N ARG A 489 -2.13 4.08 1.92
CA ARG A 489 -1.60 3.55 0.66
C ARG A 489 -2.06 4.37 -0.55
N VAL A 490 -3.13 5.16 -0.42
CA VAL A 490 -3.60 6.08 -1.46
C VAL A 490 -2.54 7.15 -1.72
N ASP A 491 -2.01 7.76 -0.65
CA ASP A 491 -0.94 8.74 -0.77
C ASP A 491 0.34 8.14 -1.36
N ASP A 492 0.71 6.92 -0.94
CA ASP A 492 1.85 6.19 -1.51
C ASP A 492 1.67 5.91 -3.01
N LEU A 493 0.44 5.58 -3.43
CA LEU A 493 0.10 5.34 -4.83
C LEU A 493 0.19 6.62 -5.65
N ILE A 494 -0.47 7.69 -5.21
CA ILE A 494 -0.46 9.01 -5.87
C ILE A 494 0.97 9.51 -6.01
N GLY A 495 1.75 9.45 -4.93
CA GLY A 495 3.17 9.84 -4.94
C GLY A 495 3.99 8.98 -5.91
N SER A 496 3.76 7.67 -5.98
CA SER A 496 4.49 6.78 -6.90
C SER A 496 4.14 7.06 -8.36
N VAL A 497 2.85 7.27 -8.68
CA VAL A 497 2.39 7.59 -10.04
C VAL A 497 2.89 8.97 -10.47
N GLY A 498 2.80 9.97 -9.59
CA GLY A 498 3.31 11.32 -9.85
C GLY A 498 4.80 11.30 -10.18
N ASN A 499 5.62 10.66 -9.34
CA ASN A 499 7.06 10.55 -9.58
C ASN A 499 7.40 9.79 -10.89
N LEU A 500 6.60 8.77 -11.24
CA LEU A 500 6.76 8.01 -12.48
C LEU A 500 6.45 8.89 -13.71
N LEU A 501 5.31 9.59 -13.69
CA LEU A 501 4.90 10.53 -14.74
C LEU A 501 5.90 11.66 -14.92
N GLU A 502 6.37 12.27 -13.82
CA GLU A 502 7.37 13.34 -13.87
C GLU A 502 8.67 12.88 -14.52
N CYS A 503 9.16 11.69 -14.13
CA CYS A 503 10.38 11.15 -14.72
C CYS A 503 10.19 10.78 -16.20
N ALA A 504 9.03 10.23 -16.58
CA ALA A 504 8.73 9.90 -17.97
C ALA A 504 8.64 11.16 -18.85
N CYS A 505 7.98 12.22 -18.37
CA CYS A 505 7.94 13.52 -19.05
C CYS A 505 9.36 14.09 -19.24
N MET A 506 10.21 14.02 -18.21
CA MET A 506 11.61 14.46 -18.31
C MET A 506 12.40 13.67 -19.35
N VAL A 507 12.24 12.33 -19.40
CA VAL A 507 12.92 11.49 -20.39
C VAL A 507 12.46 11.82 -21.81
N TRP A 508 11.17 12.04 -22.00
CA TRP A 508 10.61 12.45 -23.29
C TRP A 508 11.14 13.80 -23.77
N GLN A 509 11.16 14.80 -22.90
CA GLN A 509 11.71 16.12 -23.23
C GLN A 509 13.19 16.02 -23.66
N ARG A 510 13.98 15.19 -22.96
CA ARG A 510 15.40 15.00 -23.26
C ARG A 510 15.66 14.25 -24.57
N SER A 511 14.86 13.23 -24.89
CA SER A 511 15.04 12.49 -26.15
C SER A 511 14.75 13.33 -27.39
N CYS A 512 13.87 14.35 -27.28
CA CYS A 512 13.64 15.33 -28.34
C CYS A 512 14.86 16.21 -28.62
N LEU A 513 15.60 16.60 -27.59
CA LEU A 513 16.83 17.40 -27.72
C LEU A 513 17.93 16.64 -28.49
N GLU A 514 18.01 15.32 -28.37
CA GLU A 514 19.04 14.50 -29.03
C GLU A 514 18.64 14.02 -30.45
N SER A 515 17.45 14.38 -30.97
CA SER A 515 16.94 13.96 -32.30
C SER A 515 16.72 12.44 -32.45
N ASN A 516 16.62 11.70 -31.36
CA ASN A 516 16.25 10.29 -31.43
C ASN A 516 14.73 10.13 -31.43
N LYS A 517 14.15 10.19 -32.62
CA LYS A 517 12.69 10.06 -32.81
C LYS A 517 12.14 8.74 -32.25
N LYS A 518 12.90 7.63 -32.35
CA LYS A 518 12.46 6.33 -31.82
C LYS A 518 12.28 6.39 -30.30
N ILE A 519 13.29 6.89 -29.56
CA ILE A 519 13.23 6.99 -28.10
C ILE A 519 12.16 8.01 -27.67
N SER A 520 12.02 9.11 -28.41
CA SER A 520 10.97 10.11 -28.17
C SER A 520 9.57 9.52 -28.33
N ASP A 521 9.31 8.80 -29.42
CA ASP A 521 8.02 8.15 -29.66
C ASP A 521 7.69 7.13 -28.55
N GLN A 522 8.68 6.35 -28.10
CA GLN A 522 8.50 5.40 -26.99
C GLN A 522 8.21 6.11 -25.65
N ALA A 523 8.95 7.17 -25.33
CA ALA A 523 8.74 7.94 -24.11
C ALA A 523 7.37 8.65 -24.11
N SER A 524 6.97 9.21 -25.25
CA SER A 524 5.64 9.82 -25.44
C SER A 524 4.52 8.80 -25.21
N SER A 525 4.61 7.62 -25.83
CA SER A 525 3.61 6.54 -25.65
C SER A 525 3.48 6.14 -24.18
N LEU A 526 4.61 6.04 -23.46
CA LEU A 526 4.61 5.71 -22.04
C LEU A 526 3.87 6.76 -21.19
N VAL A 527 4.11 8.06 -21.44
CA VAL A 527 3.42 9.16 -20.74
C VAL A 527 1.93 9.16 -21.07
N GLU A 528 1.57 9.02 -22.35
CA GLU A 528 0.17 9.00 -22.80
C GLU A 528 -0.63 7.86 -22.17
N GLU A 529 -0.08 6.63 -22.21
CA GLU A 529 -0.70 5.46 -21.60
C GLU A 529 -0.90 5.64 -20.09
N LEU A 530 0.13 6.11 -19.38
CA LEU A 530 0.08 6.27 -17.93
C LEU A 530 -0.89 7.38 -17.51
N ALA A 531 -0.86 8.53 -18.22
CA ALA A 531 -1.77 9.64 -17.98
C ALA A 531 -3.23 9.27 -18.24
N SER A 532 -3.50 8.61 -19.37
CA SER A 532 -4.86 8.17 -19.72
C SER A 532 -5.38 7.07 -18.79
N TRP A 533 -4.51 6.24 -18.24
CA TRP A 533 -4.90 5.25 -17.24
C TRP A 533 -5.21 5.91 -15.89
N TRP A 534 -4.39 6.87 -15.45
CA TRP A 534 -4.53 7.51 -14.14
C TRP A 534 -5.75 8.42 -14.04
N ASP A 535 -6.04 9.22 -15.07
CA ASP A 535 -7.13 10.21 -15.01
C ASP A 535 -8.54 9.59 -15.11
N GLN A 536 -8.63 8.25 -15.11
CA GLN A 536 -9.90 7.53 -14.91
C GLN A 536 -10.35 7.57 -13.44
N TYR A 537 -9.45 7.91 -12.51
CA TYR A 537 -9.68 7.95 -11.08
C TYR A 537 -9.85 9.38 -10.58
N ALA A 538 -10.62 9.59 -9.52
CA ALA A 538 -11.06 10.94 -9.11
C ALA A 538 -10.10 11.69 -8.19
N THR A 539 -8.80 11.63 -8.44
CA THR A 539 -7.80 12.45 -7.71
C THR A 539 -7.96 13.95 -7.94
N THR A 540 -8.67 14.35 -8.98
CA THR A 540 -8.96 15.75 -9.30
C THR A 540 -10.29 16.25 -8.75
N SER A 541 -11.16 15.35 -8.27
CA SER A 541 -12.55 15.68 -7.89
C SER A 541 -12.85 15.40 -6.42
N VAL A 542 -12.14 14.45 -5.79
CA VAL A 542 -12.34 14.10 -4.38
C VAL A 542 -11.50 15.01 -3.49
N GLY A 543 -12.16 15.80 -2.63
CA GLY A 543 -11.49 16.62 -1.63
C GLY A 543 -10.81 15.79 -0.53
N GLY A 544 -9.73 16.33 0.05
CA GLY A 544 -8.97 15.66 1.13
C GLY A 544 -7.92 14.66 0.64
N ILE A 545 -7.70 14.56 -0.67
CA ILE A 545 -6.68 13.72 -1.31
C ILE A 545 -5.73 14.61 -2.13
N THR A 546 -4.47 14.20 -2.26
CA THR A 546 -3.48 14.94 -3.06
C THR A 546 -3.90 15.02 -4.54
N TYR A 547 -3.96 16.25 -5.07
CA TYR A 547 -4.30 16.50 -6.47
C TYR A 547 -3.22 15.98 -7.43
N LEU A 548 -3.62 15.19 -8.43
CA LEU A 548 -2.76 14.73 -9.51
C LEU A 548 -3.58 14.48 -10.77
N SER A 549 -3.37 15.28 -11.83
CA SER A 549 -3.85 14.99 -13.19
C SER A 549 -2.69 14.61 -14.09
N GLY A 550 -2.74 13.39 -14.62
CA GLY A 550 -1.86 12.87 -15.65
C GLY A 550 -2.00 13.60 -16.98
N LEU A 551 -3.22 13.94 -17.40
CA LEU A 551 -3.47 14.64 -18.67
C LEU A 551 -2.90 16.06 -18.66
N GLU A 552 -2.98 16.78 -17.52
CA GLU A 552 -2.31 18.07 -17.36
C GLU A 552 -0.79 17.94 -17.48
N MET A 553 -0.19 16.88 -16.92
CA MET A 553 1.26 16.66 -17.08
C MET A 553 1.65 16.34 -18.52
N LEU A 554 0.85 15.50 -19.20
CA LEU A 554 1.03 15.15 -20.60
C LEU A 554 0.93 16.41 -21.49
N GLN A 555 -0.08 17.24 -21.26
CA GLN A 555 -0.26 18.49 -22.00
C GLN A 555 0.90 19.45 -21.76
N SER A 556 1.32 19.62 -20.51
CA SER A 556 2.49 20.43 -20.15
C SER A 556 3.76 19.92 -20.84
N ALA A 557 3.95 18.59 -20.90
CA ALA A 557 5.11 17.99 -21.56
C ALA A 557 5.09 18.22 -23.09
N ARG A 558 3.92 18.14 -23.73
CA ARG A 558 3.73 18.44 -25.17
C ARG A 558 4.11 19.87 -25.51
N GLU A 559 3.67 20.84 -24.71
CA GLU A 559 3.99 22.27 -24.88
C GLU A 559 5.51 22.48 -24.84
N VAL A 560 6.19 21.92 -23.83
CA VAL A 560 7.65 22.03 -23.72
C VAL A 560 8.35 21.37 -24.91
N VAL A 561 7.95 20.16 -25.29
CA VAL A 561 8.55 19.45 -26.43
C VAL A 561 8.40 20.25 -27.72
N ALA A 562 7.22 20.81 -27.99
CA ALA A 562 6.96 21.62 -29.17
C ALA A 562 7.88 22.85 -29.23
N VAL A 563 8.02 23.58 -28.11
CA VAL A 563 8.90 24.75 -28.02
C VAL A 563 10.37 24.36 -28.21
N LEU A 564 10.81 23.23 -27.65
CA LEU A 564 12.20 22.77 -27.81
C LEU A 564 12.51 22.34 -29.26
N GLU A 565 11.56 21.72 -29.95
CA GLU A 565 11.69 21.37 -31.36
C GLU A 565 11.73 22.61 -32.27
N GLU A 566 10.85 23.59 -32.03
CA GLU A 566 10.84 24.86 -32.77
C GLU A 566 12.14 25.64 -32.56
N ARG A 567 12.60 25.73 -31.31
CA ARG A 567 13.88 26.35 -30.97
C ARG A 567 15.02 25.74 -31.77
N ARG A 568 15.06 24.40 -31.84
CA ARG A 568 16.10 23.67 -32.57
C ARG A 568 16.04 23.91 -34.06
N ALA A 569 14.85 23.91 -34.65
CA ALA A 569 14.64 24.20 -36.07
C ALA A 569 15.14 25.60 -36.47
N THR A 570 15.19 26.53 -35.51
CA THR A 570 15.52 27.94 -35.70
C THR A 570 17.01 28.27 -35.50
N ALA A 571 17.89 27.28 -35.26
CA ALA A 571 19.33 27.49 -35.05
C ALA A 571 20.07 27.98 -36.33
N PRO A 572 21.03 28.95 -36.24
CA PRO A 572 21.83 29.31 -35.05
C PRO A 572 21.56 30.69 -34.40
N VAL A 573 22.03 30.80 -33.14
CA VAL A 573 21.95 31.91 -32.14
C VAL A 573 22.58 33.24 -32.62
N PRO A 574 22.06 34.42 -32.22
CA PRO A 574 21.12 34.66 -31.11
C PRO A 574 19.64 34.57 -31.49
N LEU A 575 18.89 33.84 -30.65
CA LEU A 575 17.43 33.88 -30.67
C LEU A 575 16.94 35.26 -30.26
N SER A 576 15.84 35.72 -30.86
CA SER A 576 15.20 36.98 -30.48
C SER A 576 14.60 36.86 -29.07
N PRO A 577 14.70 37.89 -28.21
CA PRO A 577 13.95 37.97 -26.96
C PRO A 577 12.42 37.82 -27.12
N VAL A 578 11.91 37.92 -28.34
CA VAL A 578 10.50 37.69 -28.69
C VAL A 578 10.14 36.20 -28.68
N PHE A 579 11.06 35.31 -29.05
CA PHE A 579 10.80 33.87 -29.14
C PHE A 579 10.30 33.29 -27.82
N TRP A 580 11.03 33.53 -26.72
CA TRP A 580 10.63 33.04 -25.39
C TRP A 580 9.41 33.76 -24.84
N ARG A 581 9.12 35.00 -25.27
CA ARG A 581 7.89 35.67 -24.87
C ARG A 581 6.67 34.99 -25.51
N ASP A 582 6.76 34.69 -26.80
CA ASP A 582 5.69 34.05 -27.55
C ASP A 582 5.50 32.60 -27.09
N ALA A 583 6.61 31.84 -26.93
CA ALA A 583 6.57 30.47 -26.44
C ALA A 583 5.98 30.32 -25.02
N VAL A 584 6.22 31.30 -24.15
CA VAL A 584 5.74 31.28 -22.76
C VAL A 584 4.29 31.75 -22.64
N ALA A 585 3.81 32.58 -23.57
CA ALA A 585 2.40 32.95 -23.64
C ALA A 585 1.48 31.74 -23.87
N ASP A 586 2.01 30.67 -24.48
CA ASP A 586 1.29 29.44 -24.77
C ASP A 586 1.39 28.39 -23.65
N PHE A 587 2.15 28.66 -22.56
CA PHE A 587 2.29 27.72 -21.45
C PHE A 587 1.05 27.70 -20.56
N SER A 588 0.46 26.51 -20.40
CA SER A 588 -0.78 26.34 -19.65
C SER A 588 -0.56 26.09 -18.15
N SER A 589 0.66 25.77 -17.72
CA SER A 589 0.94 25.45 -16.32
C SER A 589 2.33 25.88 -15.85
N ALA A 590 2.49 26.00 -14.53
CA ALA A 590 3.79 26.24 -13.93
C ALA A 590 4.78 25.07 -14.11
N ARG A 591 4.28 23.85 -14.32
CA ARG A 591 5.12 22.69 -14.66
C ARG A 591 5.78 22.86 -16.03
N THR A 592 5.06 23.44 -16.99
CA THR A 592 5.60 23.80 -18.32
C THR A 592 6.76 24.80 -18.17
N HIS A 593 6.62 25.81 -17.30
CA HIS A 593 7.67 26.78 -17.01
C HIS A 593 8.91 26.15 -16.37
N ALA A 594 8.74 25.26 -15.38
CA ALA A 594 9.85 24.57 -14.71
C ALA A 594 10.68 23.73 -15.69
N ALA A 595 10.00 22.94 -16.52
CA ALA A 595 10.65 22.07 -17.49
C ALA A 595 11.36 22.85 -18.61
N ALA A 596 10.74 23.94 -19.10
CA ALA A 596 11.39 24.83 -20.05
C ALA A 596 12.66 25.49 -19.47
N ALA A 597 12.61 25.93 -18.20
CA ALA A 597 13.77 26.49 -17.51
C ALA A 597 14.90 25.47 -17.36
N ASP A 598 14.58 24.23 -17.01
CA ASP A 598 15.54 23.13 -16.89
C ASP A 598 16.20 22.78 -18.24
N ALA A 599 15.46 22.84 -19.34
CA ALA A 599 16.00 22.62 -20.68
C ALA A 599 16.96 23.75 -21.11
N LEU A 600 16.58 25.01 -20.84
CA LEU A 600 17.42 26.19 -21.10
C LEU A 600 18.74 26.16 -20.33
N LEU A 601 18.69 25.75 -19.06
CA LEU A 601 19.87 25.62 -18.21
C LEU A 601 20.84 24.54 -18.71
N GLN A 602 20.33 23.44 -19.26
CA GLN A 602 21.17 22.36 -19.83
C GLN A 602 21.93 22.82 -21.07
N GLU A 603 21.30 23.62 -21.92
CA GLU A 603 21.95 24.24 -23.08
C GLU A 603 22.86 25.43 -22.72
N LYS A 604 22.96 25.78 -21.43
CA LYS A 604 23.73 26.93 -20.91
C LYS A 604 23.25 28.28 -21.46
N ASP A 605 21.99 28.37 -21.86
CA ASP A 605 21.36 29.63 -22.30
C ASP A 605 20.81 30.38 -21.09
N PHE A 606 21.72 30.98 -20.32
CA PHE A 606 21.36 31.62 -19.06
C PHE A 606 20.53 32.90 -19.26
N ASP A 607 20.61 33.57 -20.42
CA ASP A 607 19.81 34.77 -20.70
C ASP A 607 18.34 34.43 -20.94
N ALA A 608 18.09 33.40 -21.76
CA ALA A 608 16.74 32.90 -21.96
C ALA A 608 16.13 32.35 -20.66
N ALA A 609 16.90 31.55 -19.90
CA ALA A 609 16.43 31.02 -18.63
C ALA A 609 16.10 32.13 -17.62
N MET A 610 16.89 33.21 -17.58
CA MET A 610 16.61 34.38 -16.75
C MET A 610 15.29 35.05 -17.18
N GLY A 611 15.09 35.24 -18.49
CA GLY A 611 13.86 35.84 -19.02
C GLY A 611 12.61 35.04 -18.68
N LEU A 612 12.67 33.71 -18.81
CA LEU A 612 11.59 32.80 -18.44
C LEU A 612 11.28 32.86 -16.94
N LEU A 613 12.29 32.79 -16.07
CA LEU A 613 12.10 32.85 -14.61
C LEU A 613 11.52 34.19 -14.16
N VAL A 614 11.95 35.30 -14.78
CA VAL A 614 11.40 36.63 -14.49
C VAL A 614 9.97 36.78 -14.98
N HIS A 615 9.59 36.13 -16.08
CA HIS A 615 8.18 36.10 -16.48
C HIS A 615 7.36 35.22 -15.53
N TRP A 616 7.82 34.01 -15.22
CA TRP A 616 7.09 33.09 -14.36
C TRP A 616 6.83 33.68 -12.97
N ILE A 617 7.79 34.38 -12.36
CA ILE A 617 7.55 35.03 -11.06
C ILE A 617 6.44 36.09 -11.11
N THR A 618 6.18 36.71 -12.28
CA THR A 618 5.06 37.66 -12.44
C THR A 618 3.69 36.99 -12.46
N LEU A 619 3.65 35.67 -12.64
CA LEU A 619 2.42 34.87 -12.64
C LEU A 619 2.11 34.28 -11.24
N LEU A 620 3.03 34.39 -10.29
CA LEU A 620 2.86 33.87 -8.93
C LEU A 620 2.03 34.84 -8.08
N GLU A 621 0.70 34.74 -8.16
CA GLU A 621 -0.24 35.50 -7.35
C GLU A 621 -1.32 34.59 -6.73
N GLY A 622 -1.73 34.87 -5.49
CA GLY A 622 -2.74 34.10 -4.77
C GLY A 622 -2.37 32.61 -4.65
N ASP A 623 -3.33 31.74 -4.96
CA ASP A 623 -3.19 30.29 -4.84
C ASP A 623 -2.01 29.73 -5.68
N GLU A 624 -1.58 30.40 -6.76
CA GLU A 624 -0.43 29.98 -7.58
C GLU A 624 0.91 30.01 -6.82
N ILE A 625 1.00 30.77 -5.73
CA ILE A 625 2.19 30.81 -4.86
C ILE A 625 2.38 29.45 -4.18
N ASP A 626 1.31 28.87 -3.66
CA ASP A 626 1.35 27.54 -3.04
C ASP A 626 1.58 26.45 -4.10
N HIS A 627 0.81 26.50 -5.20
CA HIS A 627 0.87 25.50 -6.25
C HIS A 627 2.22 25.46 -7.00
N SER A 628 2.86 26.61 -7.20
CA SER A 628 4.03 26.69 -8.09
C SER A 628 5.23 27.48 -7.59
N GLY A 629 5.11 28.20 -6.47
CA GLY A 629 6.21 28.98 -5.90
C GLY A 629 7.43 28.14 -5.55
N ASN A 630 7.24 26.93 -5.00
CA ASN A 630 8.36 26.04 -4.69
C ASN A 630 9.09 25.55 -5.96
N SER A 631 8.36 25.22 -7.02
CA SER A 631 8.93 24.83 -8.32
C SER A 631 9.76 25.97 -8.91
N TRP A 632 9.25 27.21 -8.82
CA TRP A 632 9.99 28.39 -9.25
C TRP A 632 11.27 28.58 -8.42
N LEU A 633 11.21 28.45 -7.09
CA LEU A 633 12.36 28.59 -6.20
C LEU A 633 13.47 27.58 -6.55
N VAL A 634 13.11 26.32 -6.82
CA VAL A 634 14.07 25.28 -7.23
C VAL A 634 14.75 25.65 -8.55
N ALA A 635 13.98 26.09 -9.55
CA ALA A 635 14.51 26.49 -10.85
C ALA A 635 15.40 27.74 -10.75
N ALA A 636 14.97 28.75 -9.98
CA ALA A 636 15.73 29.98 -9.72
C ALA A 636 17.04 29.69 -8.98
N HIS A 637 17.04 28.82 -7.97
CA HIS A 637 18.26 28.41 -7.27
C HIS A 637 19.24 27.68 -8.19
N ARG A 638 18.75 26.81 -9.08
CA ARG A 638 19.59 26.11 -10.08
C ARG A 638 20.21 27.08 -11.08
N TRP A 639 19.40 28.03 -11.58
CA TRP A 639 19.89 29.09 -12.45
C TRP A 639 20.95 29.92 -11.76
N LEU A 640 20.67 30.39 -10.54
CA LEU A 640 21.60 31.21 -9.77
C LEU A 640 22.91 30.49 -9.51
N ARG A 641 22.86 29.22 -9.07
CA ARG A 641 24.06 28.42 -8.82
C ARG A 641 24.92 28.25 -10.07
N SER A 642 24.29 28.12 -11.24
CA SER A 642 25.01 27.99 -12.52
C SER A 642 25.55 29.34 -12.99
N ALA A 643 24.76 30.41 -12.91
CA ALA A 643 25.15 31.76 -13.27
C ALA A 643 26.30 32.30 -12.40
N LEU A 644 26.32 31.96 -11.10
CA LEU A 644 27.40 32.32 -10.17
C LEU A 644 28.76 31.67 -10.51
N THR A 645 28.81 30.70 -11.42
CA THR A 645 30.09 30.16 -11.91
C THR A 645 30.77 31.06 -12.94
N ASP A 646 30.02 31.96 -13.58
CA ASP A 646 30.55 32.97 -14.51
C ASP A 646 30.96 34.23 -13.74
N LEU A 647 32.26 34.34 -13.45
CA LEU A 647 32.86 35.46 -12.71
C LEU A 647 33.24 36.66 -13.61
N SER A 648 32.80 36.67 -14.87
CA SER A 648 32.99 37.82 -15.76
C SER A 648 32.11 39.00 -15.34
N ASP A 649 32.49 40.23 -15.73
CA ASP A 649 31.65 41.42 -15.49
C ASP A 649 30.23 41.24 -16.05
N SER A 650 30.09 40.57 -17.21
CA SER A 650 28.78 40.22 -17.78
C SER A 650 28.00 39.22 -16.93
N GLY A 651 28.67 38.23 -16.34
CA GLY A 651 28.05 37.26 -15.42
C GLY A 651 27.57 37.93 -14.12
N CYS A 652 28.40 38.79 -13.52
CA CYS A 652 28.04 39.56 -12.33
C CYS A 652 26.86 40.52 -12.60
N ILE A 653 26.84 41.21 -13.75
CA ILE A 653 25.71 42.05 -14.16
C ILE A 653 24.43 41.23 -14.33
N ARG A 654 24.52 40.04 -14.93
CA ARG A 654 23.37 39.14 -15.15
C ARG A 654 22.74 38.71 -13.83
N VAL A 655 23.57 38.24 -12.88
CA VAL A 655 23.11 37.83 -11.54
C VAL A 655 22.46 39.00 -10.80
N ARG A 656 23.09 40.19 -10.83
CA ARG A 656 22.54 41.38 -10.20
C ARG A 656 21.17 41.74 -10.78
N ARG A 657 21.07 41.81 -12.11
CA ARG A 657 19.83 42.19 -12.80
C ARG A 657 18.70 41.20 -12.53
N PHE A 658 19.00 39.90 -12.47
CA PHE A 658 18.01 38.90 -12.10
C PHE A 658 17.43 39.15 -10.70
N LEU A 659 18.29 39.40 -9.71
CA LEU A 659 17.84 39.63 -8.33
C LEU A 659 17.09 40.96 -8.16
N GLU A 660 17.48 42.02 -8.87
CA GLU A 660 16.72 43.28 -8.91
C GLU A 660 15.30 43.06 -9.47
N LEU A 661 15.17 42.22 -10.51
CA LEU A 661 13.87 41.88 -11.09
C LEU A 661 13.04 40.99 -10.15
N VAL A 662 13.65 40.03 -9.46
CA VAL A 662 12.96 39.20 -8.44
C VAL A 662 12.47 40.07 -7.28
N GLU A 663 13.29 40.99 -6.76
CA GLU A 663 12.89 41.94 -5.71
C GLU A 663 11.72 42.82 -6.16
N ALA A 664 11.76 43.32 -7.40
CA ALA A 664 10.68 44.15 -7.94
C ALA A 664 9.35 43.37 -8.06
N ASN A 665 9.40 42.12 -8.54
CA ASN A 665 8.20 41.30 -8.72
C ASN A 665 7.65 40.72 -7.40
N THR A 666 8.45 40.66 -6.33
CA THR A 666 8.00 40.20 -4.99
C THR A 666 7.62 41.34 -4.05
N ALA A 667 7.61 42.58 -4.55
CA ALA A 667 7.28 43.77 -3.74
C ALA A 667 5.84 43.71 -3.20
N GLY A 668 4.88 43.18 -3.97
CA GLY A 668 3.48 43.03 -3.54
C GLY A 668 3.32 42.07 -2.35
N LEU A 669 4.07 40.95 -2.34
CA LEU A 669 4.09 40.01 -1.21
C LEU A 669 4.74 40.63 0.03
N THR A 670 5.80 41.42 -0.17
CA THR A 670 6.44 42.17 0.91
C THR A 670 5.49 43.19 1.54
N GLU A 671 4.71 43.88 0.71
CA GLU A 671 3.69 44.83 1.15
C GLU A 671 2.55 44.12 1.90
N MET A 672 2.10 42.96 1.43
CA MET A 672 1.09 42.13 2.11
C MET A 672 1.52 41.74 3.52
N ILE A 673 2.76 41.25 3.69
CA ILE A 673 3.32 40.91 5.02
C ILE A 673 3.45 42.16 5.89
N ASP A 674 3.88 43.30 5.33
CA ASP A 674 4.00 44.55 6.08
C ASP A 674 2.62 45.08 6.55
N ILE A 675 1.56 44.93 5.72
CA ILE A 675 0.18 45.29 6.07
C ILE A 675 -0.31 44.37 7.20
N ALA A 676 -0.14 43.06 7.07
CA ALA A 676 -0.51 42.08 8.10
C ALA A 676 0.22 42.36 9.43
N ALA A 677 1.54 42.59 9.38
CA ALA A 677 2.37 42.93 10.55
C ALA A 677 2.04 44.29 11.19
N SER A 678 1.28 45.15 10.49
CA SER A 678 0.79 46.43 11.01
C SER A 678 -0.58 46.35 11.70
N GLY A 679 -1.24 45.19 11.65
CA GLY A 679 -2.56 44.97 12.26
C GLY A 679 -3.72 45.61 11.50
N GLN A 680 -3.55 45.94 10.21
CA GLN A 680 -4.63 46.41 9.34
C GLN A 680 -5.27 45.23 8.62
N GLU A 681 -6.61 45.16 8.57
CA GLU A 681 -7.31 44.14 7.77
C GLU A 681 -6.99 44.34 6.27
N PRO A 682 -6.65 43.27 5.54
CA PRO A 682 -6.35 43.38 4.11
C PRO A 682 -7.63 43.77 3.36
N LEU A 683 -7.67 45.01 2.86
CA LEU A 683 -8.78 45.50 2.04
C LEU A 683 -8.81 44.72 0.72
N SER A 684 -9.88 43.94 0.52
CA SER A 684 -10.19 43.30 -0.76
C SER A 684 -10.21 44.36 -1.86
N ARG A 685 -9.38 44.14 -2.88
CA ARG A 685 -9.10 45.10 -3.95
C ARG A 685 -10.23 45.09 -4.99
N ASN A 686 -11.47 45.32 -4.59
CA ASN A 686 -12.62 45.40 -5.50
C ASN A 686 -13.78 46.21 -4.90
N THR A 687 -13.60 47.53 -4.72
CA THR A 687 -14.69 48.52 -4.79
C THR A 687 -14.08 49.92 -4.76
N SER A 688 -13.86 50.50 -5.94
CA SER A 688 -13.60 51.94 -6.07
C SER A 688 -14.47 52.51 -7.19
N GLU A 689 -15.79 52.54 -6.94
CA GLU A 689 -16.64 53.58 -7.50
C GLU A 689 -17.05 54.50 -6.36
N THR A 690 -16.69 55.76 -6.52
CA THR A 690 -16.87 56.84 -5.56
C THR A 690 -18.30 57.36 -5.62
N PRO A 691 -18.93 57.68 -4.49
CA PRO A 691 -19.85 58.81 -4.46
C PRO A 691 -19.27 59.95 -3.61
N LEU A 692 -19.33 61.14 -4.18
CA LEU A 692 -19.01 62.41 -3.53
C LEU A 692 -19.88 62.65 -2.29
N PRO A 693 -19.40 63.40 -1.28
CA PRO A 693 -20.19 63.74 -0.10
C PRO A 693 -21.12 64.93 -0.42
N ASP A 694 -22.40 64.79 -0.10
CA ASP A 694 -23.30 65.94 0.00
C ASP A 694 -23.77 66.09 1.46
N GLU A 695 -23.86 67.34 1.88
CA GLU A 695 -23.98 67.78 3.26
C GLU A 695 -25.40 67.63 3.85
N THR A 696 -25.43 67.29 5.15
CA THR A 696 -26.37 67.72 6.21
C THR A 696 -27.89 67.54 6.12
N ASP A 697 -28.43 66.99 7.22
CA ASP A 697 -29.73 67.23 7.90
C ASP A 697 -31.03 67.24 7.07
N ASP A 698 -31.94 66.30 7.34
CA ASP A 698 -33.14 66.58 8.17
C ASP A 698 -33.98 65.31 8.45
N ASP A 699 -34.73 65.37 9.54
CA ASP A 699 -35.64 64.37 10.12
C ASP A 699 -36.73 63.82 9.16
N GLN A 700 -37.01 62.50 9.20
CA GLN A 700 -38.39 61.98 9.34
C GLN A 700 -38.49 60.48 9.67
N ILE A 701 -39.31 60.21 10.69
CA ILE A 701 -39.83 58.92 11.15
C ILE A 701 -40.91 58.41 10.18
N GLY A 702 -40.94 57.11 9.89
CA GLY A 702 -42.11 56.46 9.29
C GLY A 702 -41.90 55.04 8.74
N ALA A 703 -42.15 54.06 9.61
CA ALA A 703 -42.59 52.68 9.40
C ALA A 703 -42.65 52.09 7.96
N ASP A 704 -42.03 50.93 7.76
CA ASP A 704 -42.79 49.67 7.80
C ASP A 704 -41.90 48.48 8.16
N GLU A 705 -42.32 47.79 9.22
CA GLU A 705 -41.93 46.44 9.61
C GLU A 705 -42.35 45.41 8.55
N SER A 706 -41.88 44.17 8.76
CA SER A 706 -42.51 42.90 8.32
C SER A 706 -41.82 42.20 7.16
N VAL A 707 -40.83 41.36 7.47
CA VAL A 707 -41.06 39.91 7.68
C VAL A 707 -39.79 39.24 8.22
N ALA A 708 -39.63 39.27 9.53
CA ALA A 708 -38.81 38.32 10.28
C ALA A 708 -39.71 37.76 11.39
N SER A 709 -40.68 36.91 11.04
CA SER A 709 -41.53 36.23 12.02
C SER A 709 -42.18 34.98 11.42
N ALA A 710 -41.40 33.93 11.19
CA ALA A 710 -41.95 32.58 11.03
C ALA A 710 -41.05 31.43 11.52
N TYR A 711 -39.79 31.66 11.91
CA TYR A 711 -38.91 30.58 12.36
C TYR A 711 -37.99 30.93 13.55
N GLU A 712 -38.31 31.91 14.39
CA GLU A 712 -37.55 32.22 15.62
C GLU A 712 -38.24 31.76 16.91
N SER A 713 -38.83 30.56 16.90
CA SER A 713 -39.26 29.94 18.16
C SER A 713 -39.17 28.41 18.12
N MET A 714 -37.95 27.90 17.94
CA MET A 714 -37.53 26.62 18.52
C MET A 714 -36.13 26.79 19.08
N VAL A 715 -36.05 27.18 20.35
CA VAL A 715 -34.81 27.06 21.13
C VAL A 715 -34.70 25.59 21.51
N TRP A 716 -33.76 24.88 20.87
CA TRP A 716 -33.33 23.58 21.38
C TRP A 716 -32.50 23.84 22.63
N GLN A 717 -32.95 23.31 23.76
CA GLN A 717 -32.27 23.40 25.03
C GLN A 717 -31.41 22.15 25.18
N ASP A 718 -30.10 22.33 25.09
CA ASP A 718 -29.11 21.30 25.33
C ASP A 718 -29.26 20.73 26.75
N SER A 719 -29.34 19.41 26.86
CA SER A 719 -29.49 18.70 28.14
C SER A 719 -28.25 17.89 28.51
N THR A 720 -27.11 18.11 27.86
CA THR A 720 -25.84 17.42 28.15
C THR A 720 -24.68 18.40 28.19
N ASP A 721 -24.45 18.95 29.38
CA ASP A 721 -23.29 19.78 29.74
C ASP A 721 -22.02 18.91 29.86
N ASP A 722 -21.40 18.55 28.73
CA ASP A 722 -20.14 17.78 28.69
C ASP A 722 -18.93 18.51 28.06
N GLY A 723 -19.08 19.78 27.69
CA GLY A 723 -17.95 20.68 27.45
C GLY A 723 -17.09 20.35 26.22
N THR A 724 -17.63 19.64 25.24
CA THR A 724 -17.00 19.45 23.93
C THR A 724 -17.79 20.13 22.83
N ASP A 725 -17.20 21.16 22.23
CA ASP A 725 -17.75 21.88 21.07
C ASP A 725 -17.46 21.06 19.80
N GLY A 726 -18.42 20.22 19.41
CA GLY A 726 -18.37 19.46 18.17
C GLY A 726 -18.65 20.37 16.98
N GLY A 727 -17.61 21.02 16.45
CA GLY A 727 -17.70 21.86 15.26
C GLY A 727 -18.26 21.08 14.07
N MET A 728 -19.49 21.39 13.67
CA MET A 728 -19.94 21.11 12.31
C MET A 728 -19.11 21.98 11.36
N LEU A 729 -18.44 21.33 10.40
CA LEU A 729 -17.89 22.00 9.23
C LEU A 729 -19.05 22.63 8.46
N ASP A 730 -19.14 23.95 8.47
CA ASP A 730 -19.92 24.73 7.51
C ASP A 730 -19.36 24.44 6.10
N VAL A 731 -20.04 23.56 5.39
CA VAL A 731 -19.87 23.35 3.95
C VAL A 731 -20.74 24.38 3.26
N ASP A 732 -20.23 25.60 3.12
CA ASP A 732 -20.66 26.59 2.12
C ASP A 732 -19.74 27.83 2.18
N LEU A 733 -18.47 27.65 1.79
CA LEU A 733 -17.65 28.77 1.32
C LEU A 733 -17.46 28.62 -0.20
N PRO A 734 -17.77 29.66 -0.99
CA PRO A 734 -17.55 29.62 -2.43
C PRO A 734 -16.04 29.50 -2.72
N ALA A 735 -15.68 28.60 -3.62
CA ALA A 735 -14.32 28.44 -4.12
C ALA A 735 -13.78 29.79 -4.62
N GLY A 736 -12.73 30.30 -3.98
CA GLY A 736 -12.03 31.53 -4.38
C GLY A 736 -11.81 32.59 -3.29
N ALA A 737 -12.25 32.39 -2.05
CA ALA A 737 -11.88 33.26 -0.94
C ALA A 737 -10.77 32.61 -0.08
N THR A 738 -9.50 32.79 -0.47
CA THR A 738 -8.36 32.41 0.35
C THR A 738 -8.47 33.13 1.70
N ASN A 739 -8.39 32.39 2.81
CA ASN A 739 -8.36 32.99 4.14
C ASN A 739 -7.15 33.95 4.18
N PRO A 740 -7.33 35.24 4.54
CA PRO A 740 -6.25 36.22 4.52
C PRO A 740 -5.06 35.82 5.39
N VAL A 741 -5.27 34.98 6.41
CA VAL A 741 -4.18 34.42 7.23
C VAL A 741 -3.37 33.39 6.42
N VAL A 742 -4.03 32.48 5.71
CA VAL A 742 -3.39 31.44 4.89
C VAL A 742 -2.58 32.09 3.76
N ALA A 743 -3.14 33.11 3.10
CA ALA A 743 -2.42 33.84 2.04
C ALA A 743 -1.15 34.55 2.56
N VAL A 744 -1.15 35.03 3.82
CA VAL A 744 0.03 35.63 4.45
C VAL A 744 1.07 34.55 4.81
N GLU A 745 0.64 33.39 5.29
CA GLU A 745 1.53 32.25 5.59
C GLU A 745 2.23 31.76 4.31
N GLU A 746 1.47 31.52 3.23
CA GLU A 746 2.01 31.11 1.93
C GLU A 746 2.99 32.14 1.35
N ALA A 747 2.64 33.43 1.41
CA ALA A 747 3.52 34.51 0.98
C ALA A 747 4.82 34.56 1.82
N ALA A 748 4.74 34.31 3.12
CA ALA A 748 5.89 34.30 4.03
C ALA A 748 6.81 33.11 3.77
N ASP A 749 6.25 31.92 3.53
CA ASP A 749 7.01 30.71 3.19
C ASP A 749 7.74 30.86 1.85
N PHE A 750 7.06 31.37 0.82
CA PHE A 750 7.69 31.66 -0.46
C PHE A 750 8.82 32.71 -0.35
N LEU A 751 8.57 33.83 0.35
CA LEU A 751 9.58 34.86 0.57
C LEU A 751 10.77 34.36 1.38
N THR A 752 10.58 33.39 2.28
CA THR A 752 11.69 32.73 2.99
C THR A 752 12.65 32.07 1.99
N GLY A 753 12.14 31.42 0.95
CA GLY A 753 12.95 30.88 -0.15
C GLY A 753 13.74 31.96 -0.90
N VAL A 754 13.08 33.07 -1.27
CA VAL A 754 13.71 34.21 -1.95
C VAL A 754 14.81 34.83 -1.09
N ILE A 755 14.60 34.94 0.22
CA ILE A 755 15.57 35.44 1.20
C ILE A 755 16.81 34.53 1.25
N VAL A 756 16.62 33.21 1.25
CA VAL A 756 17.74 32.24 1.22
C VAL A 756 18.56 32.43 -0.06
N MET A 757 17.90 32.63 -1.20
CA MET A 757 18.56 32.90 -2.49
C MET A 757 19.39 34.20 -2.45
N LEU A 758 18.81 35.30 -2.00
CA LEU A 758 19.50 36.59 -1.84
C LEU A 758 20.70 36.47 -0.91
N ARG A 759 20.51 35.81 0.24
CA ARG A 759 21.59 35.59 1.23
C ARG A 759 22.73 34.77 0.63
N GLN A 760 22.43 33.70 -0.10
CA GLN A 760 23.45 32.87 -0.74
C GLN A 760 24.28 33.69 -1.73
N THR A 761 23.64 34.52 -2.56
CA THR A 761 24.34 35.39 -3.51
C THR A 761 25.25 36.40 -2.82
N VAL A 762 24.74 37.08 -1.79
CA VAL A 762 25.52 38.07 -1.02
C VAL A 762 26.74 37.40 -0.38
N VAL A 763 26.57 36.23 0.23
CA VAL A 763 27.68 35.51 0.89
C VAL A 763 28.72 35.07 -0.14
N THR A 764 28.30 34.44 -1.24
CA THR A 764 29.22 33.98 -2.29
C THR A 764 29.96 35.16 -2.93
N GLY A 765 29.25 36.22 -3.30
CA GLY A 765 29.84 37.44 -3.88
C GLY A 765 30.84 38.12 -2.94
N CYS A 766 30.52 38.24 -1.64
CA CYS A 766 31.47 38.76 -0.66
C CYS A 766 32.73 37.88 -0.51
N LEU A 767 32.59 36.55 -0.54
CA LEU A 767 33.72 35.62 -0.47
C LEU A 767 34.59 35.68 -1.72
N ASP A 768 33.99 35.82 -2.90
CA ASP A 768 34.72 35.94 -4.17
C ASP A 768 35.43 37.29 -4.28
N ALA A 769 34.79 38.38 -3.83
CA ALA A 769 35.41 39.70 -3.73
C ALA A 769 36.58 39.71 -2.73
N ALA A 770 36.41 39.10 -1.54
CA ALA A 770 37.47 39.00 -0.53
C ALA A 770 38.65 38.14 -1.02
N ALA A 771 38.39 37.14 -1.86
CA ALA A 771 39.41 36.31 -2.50
C ALA A 771 40.07 36.98 -3.73
N GLY A 772 39.66 38.21 -4.10
CA GLY A 772 40.17 38.93 -5.27
C GLY A 772 39.76 38.32 -6.61
N ARG A 773 38.70 37.50 -6.64
CA ARG A 773 38.23 36.78 -7.84
C ARG A 773 37.31 37.60 -8.73
N ILE A 774 36.68 38.64 -8.18
CA ILE A 774 35.82 39.60 -8.90
C ILE A 774 36.21 41.03 -8.55
N HIS A 775 36.12 41.95 -9.52
CA HIS A 775 36.25 43.38 -9.28
C HIS A 775 34.87 43.95 -8.93
N THR A 776 34.68 44.37 -7.69
CA THR A 776 33.37 44.88 -7.24
C THR A 776 33.15 46.30 -7.74
N ALA A 777 32.23 46.46 -8.69
CA ALA A 777 31.83 47.77 -9.17
C ALA A 777 30.99 48.50 -8.10
N VAL A 778 31.01 49.84 -8.09
CA VAL A 778 30.21 50.66 -7.15
C VAL A 778 28.73 50.28 -7.18
N ALA A 779 28.19 50.01 -8.38
CA ALA A 779 26.79 49.64 -8.56
C ALA A 779 26.43 48.26 -7.97
N GLU A 780 27.39 47.35 -7.85
CA GLU A 780 27.18 46.06 -7.17
C GLU A 780 27.16 46.23 -5.66
N ILE A 781 28.06 47.08 -5.12
CA ILE A 781 28.10 47.44 -3.70
C ILE A 781 26.78 48.09 -3.29
N ASP A 782 26.26 49.01 -4.10
CA ASP A 782 24.98 49.69 -3.84
C ASP A 782 23.80 48.69 -3.81
N SER A 783 23.79 47.73 -4.74
CA SER A 783 22.75 46.67 -4.79
C SER A 783 22.82 45.77 -3.57
N PHE A 784 24.01 45.34 -3.15
CA PHE A 784 24.20 44.56 -1.92
C PHE A 784 23.77 45.32 -0.66
N VAL A 785 24.02 46.65 -0.61
CA VAL A 785 23.56 47.50 0.48
C VAL A 785 22.04 47.62 0.49
N GLY A 786 21.41 47.76 -0.69
CA GLY A 786 19.96 47.76 -0.88
C GLY A 786 19.32 46.47 -0.35
N TRP A 787 19.76 45.31 -0.85
CA TRP A 787 19.26 44.00 -0.42
C TRP A 787 19.43 43.77 1.09
N ARG A 788 20.55 44.23 1.67
CA ARG A 788 20.74 44.15 3.13
C ARG A 788 19.68 44.95 3.90
N GLN A 789 19.23 46.09 3.38
CA GLN A 789 18.17 46.88 3.99
C GLN A 789 16.81 46.19 3.83
N THR A 790 16.50 45.67 2.65
CA THR A 790 15.28 44.88 2.37
C THR A 790 15.17 43.67 3.30
N LEU A 791 16.24 42.87 3.42
CA LEU A 791 16.30 41.71 4.33
C LEU A 791 16.08 42.11 5.80
N ARG A 792 16.59 43.26 6.24
CA ARG A 792 16.37 43.77 7.61
C ARG A 792 14.94 44.28 7.83
N ARG A 793 14.27 44.76 6.79
CA ARG A 793 12.85 45.16 6.85
C ARG A 793 11.97 43.90 6.95
N LEU A 794 12.13 42.97 6.02
CA LEU A 794 11.40 41.69 5.99
C LEU A 794 11.54 40.89 7.29
N ARG A 795 12.77 40.77 7.83
CA ARG A 795 12.99 40.11 9.13
C ARG A 795 12.21 40.78 10.27
N ARG A 796 12.05 42.11 10.25
CA ARG A 796 11.29 42.83 11.28
C ARG A 796 9.79 42.66 11.09
N ALA A 797 9.32 42.54 9.85
CA ALA A 797 7.93 42.30 9.52
C ALA A 797 7.51 40.87 9.91
N MET A 798 8.25 39.84 9.50
CA MET A 798 7.96 38.43 9.82
C MET A 798 8.05 38.05 11.32
N VAL A 799 8.72 38.86 12.14
CA VAL A 799 8.82 38.63 13.61
C VAL A 799 7.66 39.28 14.36
N ARG A 800 7.03 40.29 13.76
CA ARG A 800 5.85 40.95 14.31
C ARG A 800 4.62 40.19 13.87
#